data_AF-A0A933I762-F1
#
_entry.id   AF-A0A933I762-F1
#
_cell.length_a   1.000
_cell.length_b   1.000
_cell.length_c   1.000
_cell.angle_alpha   90.00
_cell.angle_beta   90.00
_cell.angle_gamma   90.00
#
_symmetry.space_group_name_H-M   'P 1'
#
loop_
_entity.id
_entity.type
_entity.pdbx_description
1 polymer ?
#
loop_
_entity_poly.entity_id
_entity_poly.type
_entity_poly.pdbx_seq_one_letter_code
_entity_poly.pdbx_strand_id
1 'polypeptide(L)'
;MNKNIFFRRLALILAIGTLVKSPAPAQPKPAPQLLDLYSIGFPAWDYQPAAWNINVLKIFDNKLYLGYGDATINTGPTDVIYYDLESKKFVKEFTVDDEGIYQYQVIDGKLVIPGVDATEEWDFGNIYVLDKSGWVKHRSITKGIHVFDAVSYKNKWYVGTGNYSEFTKEETFAFGAILGSADSCKTWKYEYITPCDKNGVYRISALISYKDKLYAFPYAYVGYSLEEVPAEYRQYLGKPYVEDGKEYYLVSIDNAFGNTDAVCYNGSLWQPADLVPDPQAYHTRPVVFRDKLILSVISGKYISSVSDYIEQKGKLPDNVKTSLYVFDGLKTEKLTFAYELIRDILPKQDKLYILYFNKGQNLIAETTDLKTWKYYLLPASVKKPLSIETDGNVFYVGAADGNVFRAALNAQVTSGTAAGRLPVKFYGAAETAKEAQRYWAAVTGWKTLGRAAKYSCEIKTDNAIEIKTDNLSGLIVYLPLDLVDKSKLLTLEIDGQQIFKDKSSGFSSFDLSLKNGKWRAAKGNKTPGSFKTKDIVVGRAGSDLSRKGDDPETGNWQADVIKWAGKTDIALVTRGSVRKDIRKGDITAADVYNQNYRNTICIFKAKGADIRRMLEYNIKQPARGDKIQVSGFDFAYNAAKDPQKNVITALRLAPDKEYSVATSNYIVQEAKNIVGDEIKAEDTYQSVIEATIKWLQENKKIGAISPRIKINKLD
;
A
#
# COMPACT_ATOMS: atom_id res chain seq x y z
N MET A 1 -42.32 -85.92 3.88
CA MET A 1 -43.65 -85.48 3.40
C MET A 1 -43.65 -83.96 3.30
N ASN A 2 -43.87 -83.43 2.09
CA ASN A 2 -44.45 -82.13 1.71
C ASN A 2 -44.12 -80.84 2.51
N LYS A 3 -43.46 -79.87 1.83
CA LYS A 3 -44.02 -78.58 1.31
C LYS A 3 -43.85 -77.43 2.33
N ASN A 4 -43.38 -76.21 2.03
CA ASN A 4 -43.25 -75.42 0.81
C ASN A 4 -42.12 -74.37 1.00
N ILE A 5 -41.30 -74.11 -0.02
CA ILE A 5 -40.48 -72.89 -0.13
C ILE A 5 -40.71 -72.30 -1.53
N PHE A 6 -41.07 -71.02 -1.56
CA PHE A 6 -41.29 -70.22 -2.76
C PHE A 6 -39.96 -69.64 -3.27
N PHE A 7 -39.72 -69.77 -4.58
CA PHE A 7 -38.55 -69.24 -5.29
C PHE A 7 -38.62 -67.72 -5.47
N ARG A 8 -37.50 -67.02 -5.25
CA ARG A 8 -37.07 -65.89 -6.10
C ARG A 8 -35.56 -65.94 -6.34
N ARG A 9 -35.20 -65.86 -7.62
CA ARG A 9 -33.87 -66.07 -8.21
C ARG A 9 -32.87 -64.99 -7.79
N LEU A 10 -31.66 -65.39 -7.43
CA LEU A 10 -30.45 -64.57 -7.50
C LEU A 10 -29.46 -65.24 -8.46
N ALA A 11 -29.01 -64.50 -9.47
CA ALA A 11 -27.93 -64.91 -10.35
C ALA A 11 -26.57 -64.56 -9.71
N LEU A 12 -25.66 -65.53 -9.83
CA LEU A 12 -24.30 -65.57 -9.30
C LEU A 12 -23.39 -64.59 -10.07
N ILE A 13 -22.58 -63.80 -9.37
CA ILE A 13 -21.36 -63.18 -9.92
C ILE A 13 -20.19 -63.63 -9.07
N LEU A 14 -19.21 -64.28 -9.71
CA LEU A 14 -17.94 -64.73 -9.15
C LEU A 14 -17.10 -63.51 -8.71
N ALA A 15 -16.69 -63.47 -7.44
CA ALA A 15 -15.72 -62.51 -6.94
C ALA A 15 -14.29 -63.05 -7.15
N ILE A 16 -13.52 -62.41 -8.02
CA ILE A 16 -12.06 -62.53 -8.07
C ILE A 16 -11.51 -61.48 -7.10
N GLY A 17 -10.94 -61.93 -5.98
CA GLY A 17 -10.36 -61.05 -4.97
C GLY A 17 -9.03 -60.47 -5.43
N THR A 18 -9.03 -59.20 -5.84
CA THR A 18 -7.80 -58.39 -5.91
C THR A 18 -7.49 -57.85 -4.52
N LEU A 19 -6.36 -58.27 -3.93
CA LEU A 19 -5.80 -57.62 -2.74
C LEU A 19 -5.48 -56.16 -3.08
N VAL A 20 -6.35 -55.24 -2.67
CA VAL A 20 -6.05 -53.82 -2.61
C VAL A 20 -5.08 -53.63 -1.44
N LYS A 21 -3.79 -53.44 -1.74
CA LYS A 21 -2.85 -52.89 -0.75
C LYS A 21 -3.39 -51.53 -0.33
N SER A 22 -3.80 -51.39 0.93
CA SER A 22 -4.06 -50.09 1.54
C SER A 22 -2.89 -49.15 1.23
N PRO A 23 -3.13 -47.89 0.81
CA PRO A 23 -2.05 -46.95 0.60
C PRO A 23 -1.27 -46.83 1.91
N ALA A 24 0.06 -46.90 1.82
CA ALA A 24 0.92 -46.67 2.96
C ALA A 24 0.51 -45.35 3.62
N PRO A 25 0.47 -45.26 4.96
CA PRO A 25 0.15 -44.01 5.65
C PRO A 25 1.08 -42.92 5.09
N ALA A 26 0.49 -41.80 4.68
CA ALA A 26 1.26 -40.66 4.16
C ALA A 26 2.37 -40.34 5.16
N GLN A 27 3.62 -40.33 4.69
CA GLN A 27 4.76 -39.93 5.52
C GLN A 27 4.43 -38.58 6.16
N PRO A 28 4.61 -38.43 7.49
CA PRO A 28 4.32 -37.16 8.15
C PRO A 28 5.13 -36.05 7.48
N LYS A 29 4.45 -34.98 7.04
CA LYS A 29 5.12 -33.82 6.47
C LYS A 29 6.16 -33.32 7.49
N PRO A 30 7.41 -33.03 7.08
CA PRO A 30 8.40 -32.50 8.01
C PRO A 30 7.87 -31.23 8.68
N ALA A 31 8.04 -31.14 9.99
CA ALA A 31 7.57 -29.99 10.77
C ALA A 31 8.27 -28.72 10.27
N PRO A 32 7.54 -27.59 10.15
CA PRO A 32 8.13 -26.35 9.66
C PRO A 32 9.18 -25.81 10.64
N GLN A 33 10.26 -25.25 10.12
CA GLN A 33 11.29 -24.56 10.90
C GLN A 33 10.79 -23.15 11.25
N LEU A 34 10.63 -22.84 12.53
CA LEU A 34 10.30 -21.48 12.99
C LEU A 34 11.48 -20.54 12.70
N LEU A 35 11.20 -19.33 12.19
CA LEU A 35 12.21 -18.31 11.91
C LEU A 35 12.24 -17.22 12.99
N ASP A 36 13.45 -16.84 13.40
CA ASP A 36 13.68 -15.63 14.19
C ASP A 36 13.83 -14.42 13.28
N LEU A 37 12.96 -13.44 13.46
CA LEU A 37 12.91 -12.25 12.63
C LEU A 37 13.63 -11.09 13.31
N TYR A 38 14.54 -10.48 12.55
CA TYR A 38 15.26 -9.28 12.94
C TYR A 38 15.00 -8.18 11.91
N SER A 39 14.27 -7.13 12.29
CA SER A 39 14.05 -6.02 11.37
C SER A 39 15.35 -5.27 11.11
N ILE A 40 15.72 -5.13 9.84
CA ILE A 40 16.86 -4.32 9.42
C ILE A 40 16.48 -2.84 9.28
N GLY A 41 15.19 -2.52 9.13
CA GLY A 41 14.73 -1.13 9.07
C GLY A 41 13.24 -0.98 8.78
N PHE A 42 12.82 0.28 8.77
CA PHE A 42 11.50 0.75 8.35
C PHE A 42 11.67 1.95 7.40
N PRO A 43 12.00 1.69 6.13
CA PRO A 43 12.47 2.73 5.20
C PRO A 43 11.40 3.75 4.82
N ALA A 44 10.11 3.38 4.84
CA ALA A 44 9.01 4.25 4.48
C ALA A 44 8.37 4.99 5.68
N TRP A 45 8.97 4.96 6.88
CA TRP A 45 8.36 5.50 8.10
C TRP A 45 8.15 7.03 8.14
N ASP A 46 8.71 7.75 7.18
CA ASP A 46 8.57 9.20 6.98
C ASP A 46 7.35 9.53 6.10
N TYR A 47 6.81 8.52 5.41
CA TYR A 47 5.61 8.62 4.61
C TYR A 47 4.37 8.31 5.44
N GLN A 48 3.21 8.61 4.86
CA GLN A 48 1.94 8.30 5.48
C GLN A 48 1.74 6.80 5.72
N PRO A 49 0.97 6.39 6.75
CA PRO A 49 0.79 4.98 7.09
C PRO A 49 0.36 4.06 5.95
N ALA A 50 -0.45 4.57 5.01
CA ALA A 50 -0.87 3.80 3.84
C ALA A 50 0.30 3.43 2.91
N ALA A 51 1.37 4.22 2.88
CA ALA A 51 2.54 3.97 2.03
C ALA A 51 3.46 2.89 2.59
N TRP A 52 3.31 2.48 3.85
CA TRP A 52 4.30 1.66 4.54
C TRP A 52 4.41 0.23 4.02
N ASN A 53 3.47 -0.24 3.19
CA ASN A 53 3.49 -1.60 2.67
C ASN A 53 4.80 -1.90 1.92
N ILE A 54 5.58 -2.90 2.34
CA ILE A 54 6.73 -3.38 1.55
C ILE A 54 6.25 -4.38 0.51
N ASN A 55 5.76 -3.86 -0.61
CA ASN A 55 5.07 -4.61 -1.68
C ASN A 55 5.97 -5.62 -2.40
N VAL A 56 7.25 -5.29 -2.61
CA VAL A 56 8.19 -6.17 -3.32
C VAL A 56 9.61 -5.99 -2.78
N LEU A 57 10.38 -7.07 -2.82
CA LEU A 57 11.81 -7.09 -2.54
C LEU A 57 12.56 -7.67 -3.74
N LYS A 58 13.70 -7.09 -4.10
CA LYS A 58 14.52 -7.58 -5.21
C LYS A 58 16.00 -7.39 -4.96
N ILE A 59 16.78 -8.47 -4.99
CA ILE A 59 18.24 -8.36 -5.03
C ILE A 59 18.70 -8.16 -6.47
N PHE A 60 19.48 -7.10 -6.67
CA PHE A 60 20.15 -6.77 -7.93
C PHE A 60 21.49 -6.08 -7.61
N ASP A 61 22.59 -6.52 -8.22
CA ASP A 61 23.94 -5.95 -8.02
C ASP A 61 24.32 -5.69 -6.55
N ASN A 62 24.17 -6.72 -5.70
CA ASN A 62 24.46 -6.68 -4.25
C ASN A 62 23.66 -5.64 -3.44
N LYS A 63 22.54 -5.16 -3.98
CA LYS A 63 21.59 -4.26 -3.32
C LYS A 63 20.24 -4.96 -3.20
N LEU A 64 19.58 -4.81 -2.05
CA LEU A 64 18.20 -5.24 -1.84
C LEU A 64 17.28 -4.04 -2.08
N TYR A 65 16.74 -3.94 -3.29
CA TYR A 65 15.74 -2.95 -3.66
C TYR A 65 14.39 -3.26 -3.02
N LEU A 66 13.69 -2.20 -2.60
CA LEU A 66 12.39 -2.28 -1.95
C LEU A 66 11.36 -1.53 -2.76
N GLY A 67 10.17 -2.11 -2.90
CA GLY A 67 9.01 -1.41 -3.43
C GLY A 67 8.00 -1.18 -2.31
N TYR A 68 7.47 0.03 -2.24
CA TYR A 68 6.47 0.44 -1.26
C TYR A 68 5.45 1.41 -1.87
N GLY A 69 4.48 1.88 -1.09
CA GLY A 69 3.41 2.75 -1.57
C GLY A 69 2.08 2.02 -1.78
N ASP A 70 1.04 2.78 -2.10
CA ASP A 70 -0.33 2.33 -2.29
C ASP A 70 -1.06 3.15 -3.35
N ALA A 71 -1.23 2.58 -4.54
CA ALA A 71 -1.97 3.15 -5.68
C ALA A 71 -3.49 3.17 -5.49
N THR A 72 -4.04 2.55 -4.44
CA THR A 72 -5.48 2.69 -4.13
C THR A 72 -5.71 3.93 -3.27
N ILE A 73 -4.72 4.34 -2.47
CA ILE A 73 -4.79 5.49 -1.55
C ILE A 73 -4.06 6.71 -2.11
N ASN A 74 -3.31 6.55 -3.19
CA ASN A 74 -2.49 7.56 -3.85
C ASN A 74 -1.45 8.15 -2.90
N THR A 75 -0.40 7.37 -2.63
CA THR A 75 0.63 7.72 -1.65
C THR A 75 1.92 8.30 -2.22
N GLY A 76 2.07 8.33 -3.54
CA GLY A 76 3.26 8.79 -4.25
C GLY A 76 3.42 10.32 -4.25
N PRO A 77 4.49 10.81 -4.91
CA PRO A 77 5.53 10.03 -5.60
C PRO A 77 6.35 9.16 -4.65
N THR A 78 6.97 8.10 -5.16
CA THR A 78 7.57 7.02 -4.35
C THR A 78 9.09 6.96 -4.52
N ASP A 79 9.85 6.89 -3.44
CA ASP A 79 11.31 6.78 -3.55
C ASP A 79 11.75 5.38 -3.96
N VAL A 80 12.79 5.31 -4.77
CA VAL A 80 13.55 4.08 -4.97
C VAL A 80 14.56 3.98 -3.84
N ILE A 81 14.32 3.04 -2.93
CA ILE A 81 15.19 2.78 -1.78
C ILE A 81 15.78 1.38 -1.95
N TYR A 82 17.07 1.25 -1.66
CA TYR A 82 17.72 -0.05 -1.51
C TYR A 82 18.43 -0.17 -0.17
N TYR A 83 18.56 -1.39 0.34
CA TYR A 83 19.48 -1.74 1.42
C TYR A 83 20.77 -2.28 0.81
N ASP A 84 21.86 -1.58 1.05
CA ASP A 84 23.20 -1.97 0.64
C ASP A 84 23.68 -3.14 1.50
N LEU A 85 23.89 -4.30 0.88
CA LEU A 85 24.23 -5.53 1.62
C LEU A 85 25.63 -5.49 2.22
N GLU A 86 26.53 -4.66 1.70
CA GLU A 86 27.90 -4.52 2.17
C GLU A 86 27.98 -3.50 3.33
N SER A 87 27.55 -2.27 3.09
CA SER A 87 27.61 -1.18 4.08
C SER A 87 26.51 -1.26 5.14
N LYS A 88 25.49 -2.10 4.91
CA LYS A 88 24.36 -2.35 5.81
C LYS A 88 23.50 -1.12 6.07
N LYS A 89 23.29 -0.29 5.04
CA LYS A 89 22.54 0.98 5.12
C LYS A 89 21.45 1.04 4.06
N PHE A 90 20.36 1.71 4.40
CA PHE A 90 19.37 2.13 3.41
C PHE A 90 19.85 3.37 2.68
N VAL A 91 19.65 3.40 1.37
CA VAL A 91 20.00 4.51 0.49
C VAL A 91 18.78 4.84 -0.36
N LYS A 92 18.35 6.11 -0.32
CA LYS A 92 17.44 6.69 -1.32
C LYS A 92 18.26 6.98 -2.57
N GLU A 93 17.96 6.29 -3.66
CA GLU A 93 18.70 6.38 -4.92
C GLU A 93 18.00 7.29 -5.95
N PHE A 94 16.66 7.28 -5.96
CA PHE A 94 15.83 7.99 -6.95
C PHE A 94 14.40 8.19 -6.41
N THR A 95 13.53 8.85 -7.18
CA THR A 95 12.09 8.96 -6.90
C THR A 95 11.29 8.75 -8.19
N VAL A 96 10.31 7.84 -8.17
CA VAL A 96 9.37 7.62 -9.27
C VAL A 96 8.13 8.50 -9.09
N ASP A 97 7.59 9.01 -10.19
CA ASP A 97 6.36 9.80 -10.24
C ASP A 97 5.12 8.88 -10.34
N ASP A 98 5.07 7.88 -9.46
CA ASP A 98 4.03 6.86 -9.38
C ASP A 98 3.64 6.61 -7.92
N GLU A 99 2.39 6.19 -7.71
CA GLU A 99 1.77 6.07 -6.38
C GLU A 99 2.38 4.97 -5.50
N GLY A 100 3.07 4.01 -6.12
CA GLY A 100 3.82 2.96 -5.46
C GLY A 100 4.68 2.14 -6.41
N ILE A 101 5.66 1.43 -5.85
CA ILE A 101 6.49 0.44 -6.55
C ILE A 101 6.01 -0.95 -6.13
N TYR A 102 5.35 -1.64 -7.06
CA TYR A 102 4.81 -2.99 -6.83
C TYR A 102 5.69 -4.10 -7.41
N GLN A 103 6.64 -3.75 -8.28
CA GLN A 103 7.46 -4.73 -8.97
C GLN A 103 8.82 -4.18 -9.39
N TYR A 104 9.81 -5.05 -9.32
CA TYR A 104 11.09 -4.90 -10.01
C TYR A 104 11.26 -6.06 -10.98
N GLN A 105 11.56 -5.76 -12.24
CA GLN A 105 11.89 -6.73 -13.26
C GLN A 105 13.37 -6.66 -13.62
N VAL A 106 13.94 -7.80 -14.04
CA VAL A 106 15.26 -7.81 -14.67
C VAL A 106 15.06 -8.14 -16.14
N ILE A 107 15.26 -7.14 -16.99
CA ILE A 107 15.03 -7.23 -18.43
C ILE A 107 16.33 -6.90 -19.14
N ASP A 108 16.82 -7.84 -19.95
CA ASP A 108 18.09 -7.71 -20.67
C ASP A 108 19.26 -7.25 -19.77
N GLY A 109 19.31 -7.78 -18.54
CA GLY A 109 20.34 -7.47 -17.55
C GLY A 109 20.17 -6.13 -16.82
N LYS A 110 19.09 -5.40 -17.05
CA LYS A 110 18.79 -4.13 -16.37
C LYS A 110 17.66 -4.29 -15.36
N LEU A 111 17.74 -3.56 -14.25
CA LEU A 111 16.63 -3.46 -13.31
C LEU A 111 15.60 -2.46 -13.85
N VAL A 112 14.33 -2.84 -13.84
CA VAL A 112 13.23 -2.09 -14.44
C VAL A 112 12.06 -1.98 -13.46
N ILE A 113 11.44 -0.80 -13.38
CA ILE A 113 10.20 -0.56 -12.63
C ILE A 113 9.09 -0.22 -13.65
N PRO A 114 8.07 -1.07 -13.80
CA PRO A 114 6.80 -0.69 -14.39
C PRO A 114 6.08 0.33 -13.49
N GLY A 115 5.75 1.52 -14.01
CA GLY A 115 5.08 2.58 -13.25
C GLY A 115 3.60 2.27 -13.06
N VAL A 116 3.17 2.12 -11.80
CA VAL A 116 1.77 1.83 -11.46
C VAL A 116 1.13 3.09 -10.90
N ASP A 117 0.16 3.61 -11.67
CA ASP A 117 -0.64 4.78 -11.31
C ASP A 117 0.24 6.03 -11.20
N ALA A 118 0.45 6.71 -12.32
CA ALA A 118 1.30 7.90 -12.36
C ALA A 118 0.68 9.04 -11.55
N THR A 119 1.49 9.78 -10.80
CA THR A 119 1.08 11.01 -10.08
C THR A 119 0.87 12.21 -11.02
N GLU A 120 1.11 12.00 -12.30
CA GLU A 120 1.06 12.98 -13.39
C GLU A 120 -0.15 12.70 -14.32
N GLU A 121 -0.42 13.61 -15.26
CA GLU A 121 -1.54 13.51 -16.22
C GLU A 121 -1.59 12.18 -17.01
N TRP A 122 -2.78 11.60 -17.14
CA TRP A 122 -3.00 10.22 -17.58
C TRP A 122 -2.82 9.90 -19.08
N ASP A 123 -2.28 10.85 -19.85
CA ASP A 123 -2.01 10.63 -21.27
C ASP A 123 -0.86 9.64 -21.53
N PHE A 124 0.04 9.48 -20.56
CA PHE A 124 1.20 8.59 -20.66
C PHE A 124 1.46 7.85 -19.35
N GLY A 125 1.89 6.59 -19.48
CA GLY A 125 2.44 5.76 -18.42
C GLY A 125 3.96 5.89 -18.31
N ASN A 126 4.46 5.55 -17.13
CA ASN A 126 5.87 5.56 -16.80
C ASN A 126 6.49 4.16 -16.85
N ILE A 127 7.74 4.09 -17.29
CA ILE A 127 8.62 2.94 -17.05
C ILE A 127 10.02 3.46 -16.72
N TYR A 128 10.67 2.87 -15.72
CA TYR A 128 11.97 3.32 -15.24
C TYR A 128 13.00 2.22 -15.46
N VAL A 129 14.17 2.60 -15.97
CA VAL A 129 15.25 1.67 -16.28
C VAL A 129 16.51 2.12 -15.56
N LEU A 130 17.09 1.23 -14.75
CA LEU A 130 18.41 1.44 -14.17
C LEU A 130 19.47 1.10 -15.23
N ASP A 131 20.19 2.11 -15.68
CA ASP A 131 21.36 1.97 -16.55
C ASP A 131 22.67 2.28 -15.81
N LYS A 132 23.78 2.36 -16.55
CA LYS A 132 25.11 2.62 -15.96
C LYS A 132 25.27 4.03 -15.39
N SER A 133 24.45 4.98 -15.81
CA SER A 133 24.44 6.38 -15.36
C SER A 133 23.44 6.64 -14.25
N GLY A 134 22.48 5.73 -14.03
CA GLY A 134 21.48 5.81 -12.97
C GLY A 134 20.09 5.42 -13.46
N TRP A 135 19.07 5.80 -12.70
CA TRP A 135 17.68 5.60 -13.10
C TRP A 135 17.28 6.59 -14.20
N VAL A 136 16.69 6.05 -15.27
CA VAL A 136 16.13 6.83 -16.39
C VAL A 136 14.63 6.57 -16.46
N LYS A 137 13.85 7.65 -16.37
CA LYS A 137 12.40 7.63 -16.58
C LYS A 137 12.08 7.71 -18.08
N HIS A 138 11.20 6.83 -18.55
CA HIS A 138 10.58 6.90 -19.86
C HIS A 138 9.07 7.08 -19.69
N ARG A 139 8.56 8.26 -20.02
CA ARG A 139 7.13 8.59 -20.01
C ARG A 139 6.58 8.58 -21.44
N SER A 140 6.44 7.39 -22.00
CA SER A 140 6.16 7.19 -23.43
C SER A 140 5.05 6.17 -23.72
N ILE A 141 4.50 5.51 -22.69
CA ILE A 141 3.47 4.48 -22.84
C ILE A 141 2.11 5.15 -22.99
N THR A 142 1.63 5.33 -24.22
CA THR A 142 0.39 6.04 -24.53
C THR A 142 -0.82 5.48 -23.77
N LYS A 143 -1.52 6.34 -23.02
CA LYS A 143 -2.72 6.05 -22.22
C LYS A 143 -2.56 4.95 -21.14
N GLY A 144 -1.33 4.51 -20.86
CA GLY A 144 -1.05 3.44 -19.91
C GLY A 144 -0.95 3.94 -18.48
N ILE A 145 -2.07 4.30 -17.85
CA ILE A 145 -2.10 4.83 -16.47
C ILE A 145 -1.47 3.85 -15.48
N HIS A 146 -1.79 2.56 -15.61
CA HIS A 146 -1.16 1.51 -14.81
C HIS A 146 -0.35 0.60 -15.73
N VAL A 147 0.97 0.56 -15.52
CA VAL A 147 1.87 -0.39 -16.17
C VAL A 147 2.17 -1.49 -15.16
N PHE A 148 1.53 -2.65 -15.30
CA PHE A 148 1.59 -3.71 -14.29
C PHE A 148 2.83 -4.59 -14.40
N ASP A 149 3.31 -4.81 -15.62
CA ASP A 149 4.42 -5.73 -15.86
C ASP A 149 5.17 -5.39 -17.15
N ALA A 150 6.41 -5.86 -17.24
CA ALA A 150 7.26 -5.68 -18.40
C ALA A 150 8.14 -6.92 -18.65
N VAL A 151 8.34 -7.28 -19.92
CA VAL A 151 9.16 -8.45 -20.30
C VAL A 151 9.86 -8.22 -21.64
N SER A 152 11.02 -8.87 -21.84
CA SER A 152 11.70 -8.95 -23.14
C SER A 152 11.30 -10.23 -23.88
N TYR A 153 11.00 -10.11 -25.17
CA TYR A 153 10.71 -11.22 -26.06
C TYR A 153 11.13 -10.88 -27.50
N LYS A 154 11.94 -11.75 -28.13
CA LYS A 154 12.44 -11.59 -29.51
C LYS A 154 13.00 -10.17 -29.81
N ASN A 155 13.88 -9.68 -28.93
CA ASN A 155 14.54 -8.36 -29.02
C ASN A 155 13.59 -7.16 -28.97
N LYS A 156 12.38 -7.33 -28.44
CA LYS A 156 11.43 -6.26 -28.13
C LYS A 156 11.02 -6.32 -26.67
N TRP A 157 10.73 -5.17 -26.11
CA TRP A 157 10.15 -5.06 -24.78
C TRP A 157 8.64 -4.95 -24.92
N TYR A 158 7.92 -5.61 -24.03
CA TYR A 158 6.47 -5.58 -23.96
C TYR A 158 6.04 -5.14 -22.57
N VAL A 159 4.96 -4.36 -22.50
CA VAL A 159 4.32 -3.98 -21.24
C VAL A 159 2.86 -4.39 -21.22
N GLY A 160 2.40 -4.86 -20.06
CA GLY A 160 1.01 -5.14 -19.78
C GLY A 160 0.42 -3.98 -19.00
N THR A 161 -0.69 -3.43 -19.48
CA THR A 161 -1.22 -2.17 -18.96
C THR A 161 -2.72 -2.20 -18.67
N GLY A 162 -3.14 -1.22 -17.90
CA GLY A 162 -4.53 -0.77 -17.78
C GLY A 162 -4.66 0.63 -18.33
N ASN A 163 -5.45 0.77 -19.40
CA ASN A 163 -5.60 2.01 -20.14
C ASN A 163 -7.01 2.57 -19.99
N TYR A 164 -7.14 3.87 -20.14
CA TYR A 164 -8.42 4.56 -20.25
C TYR A 164 -8.47 5.34 -21.56
N SER A 165 -9.64 5.33 -22.20
CA SER A 165 -9.90 6.18 -23.36
C SER A 165 -11.27 6.82 -23.23
N GLU A 166 -11.28 8.14 -23.32
CA GLU A 166 -12.51 8.93 -23.50
C GLU A 166 -12.95 8.80 -24.96
N PHE A 167 -14.16 8.31 -25.18
CA PHE A 167 -14.80 8.28 -26.50
C PHE A 167 -15.69 9.50 -26.70
N THR A 168 -16.38 9.92 -25.65
CA THR A 168 -17.08 11.20 -25.53
C THR A 168 -16.86 11.80 -24.14
N LYS A 169 -17.41 12.98 -23.86
CA LYS A 169 -17.35 13.58 -22.51
C LYS A 169 -18.04 12.76 -21.43
N GLU A 170 -18.92 11.84 -21.82
CA GLU A 170 -19.77 11.05 -20.93
C GLU A 170 -19.42 9.55 -20.99
N GLU A 171 -18.53 9.15 -21.90
CA GLU A 171 -18.18 7.74 -22.15
C GLU A 171 -16.67 7.53 -22.10
N THR A 172 -16.23 6.83 -21.06
CA THR A 172 -14.84 6.41 -20.87
C THR A 172 -14.78 4.89 -20.78
N PHE A 173 -13.88 4.27 -21.56
CA PHE A 173 -13.64 2.84 -21.53
C PHE A 173 -12.32 2.53 -20.83
N ALA A 174 -12.34 1.50 -19.97
CA ALA A 174 -11.16 1.00 -19.26
C ALA A 174 -10.77 -0.37 -19.80
N PHE A 175 -9.69 -0.45 -20.57
CA PHE A 175 -9.26 -1.65 -21.26
C PHE A 175 -7.82 -2.06 -20.90
N GLY A 176 -7.54 -3.36 -20.98
CA GLY A 176 -6.19 -3.87 -20.87
C GLY A 176 -5.49 -3.79 -22.22
N ALA A 177 -4.20 -3.46 -22.23
CA ALA A 177 -3.42 -3.46 -23.45
C ALA A 177 -2.06 -4.13 -23.28
N ILE A 178 -1.53 -4.62 -24.40
CA ILE A 178 -0.14 -5.03 -24.55
C ILE A 178 0.48 -4.07 -25.54
N LEU A 179 1.55 -3.40 -25.11
CA LEU A 179 2.31 -2.51 -25.99
C LEU A 179 3.72 -3.04 -26.17
N GLY A 180 4.22 -3.00 -27.41
CA GLY A 180 5.58 -3.41 -27.78
C GLY A 180 6.47 -2.21 -28.11
N SER A 181 7.72 -2.24 -27.65
CA SER A 181 8.78 -1.28 -27.97
C SER A 181 10.00 -2.01 -28.55
N ALA A 182 10.53 -1.47 -29.66
CA ALA A 182 11.71 -1.99 -30.34
C ALA A 182 12.90 -1.00 -30.33
N ASP A 183 12.75 0.14 -29.64
CA ASP A 183 13.67 1.28 -29.69
C ASP A 183 14.07 1.78 -28.29
N SER A 184 14.16 0.85 -27.34
CA SER A 184 14.53 1.12 -25.95
C SER A 184 13.57 2.08 -25.24
N CYS A 185 12.29 1.72 -25.22
CA CYS A 185 11.21 2.46 -24.54
C CYS A 185 10.95 3.87 -25.09
N LYS A 186 11.44 4.22 -26.30
CA LYS A 186 11.18 5.54 -26.91
C LYS A 186 9.79 5.61 -27.51
N THR A 187 9.37 4.56 -28.20
CA THR A 187 8.02 4.45 -28.76
C THR A 187 7.39 3.11 -28.41
N TRP A 188 6.05 3.13 -28.32
CA TRP A 188 5.22 1.98 -27.98
C TRP A 188 4.11 1.83 -29.01
N LYS A 189 3.87 0.59 -29.45
CA LYS A 189 2.79 0.24 -30.38
C LYS A 189 1.83 -0.70 -29.69
N TYR A 190 0.52 -0.49 -29.87
CA TYR A 190 -0.48 -1.47 -29.46
C TYR A 190 -0.28 -2.77 -30.25
N GLU A 191 -0.11 -3.86 -29.53
CA GLU A 191 0.06 -5.21 -30.09
C GLU A 191 -1.20 -6.06 -29.83
N TYR A 192 -1.90 -5.79 -28.72
CA TYR A 192 -3.17 -6.41 -28.35
C TYR A 192 -3.96 -5.48 -27.42
N ILE A 193 -5.29 -5.52 -27.51
CA ILE A 193 -6.22 -4.83 -26.61
C ILE A 193 -7.28 -5.86 -26.18
N THR A 194 -7.61 -5.87 -24.89
CA THR A 194 -8.67 -6.76 -24.37
C THR A 194 -10.03 -6.35 -24.93
N PRO A 195 -10.97 -7.30 -25.11
CA PRO A 195 -12.39 -6.97 -25.13
C PRO A 195 -12.73 -6.12 -23.89
N CYS A 196 -13.63 -5.15 -24.04
CA CYS A 196 -14.08 -4.30 -22.95
C CYS A 196 -15.53 -3.85 -23.16
N ASP A 197 -16.15 -3.39 -22.08
CA ASP A 197 -17.46 -2.75 -22.07
C ASP A 197 -17.41 -1.45 -21.24
N LYS A 198 -18.54 -0.75 -21.12
CA LYS A 198 -18.62 0.57 -20.46
C LYS A 198 -18.61 0.52 -18.93
N ASN A 199 -18.86 -0.64 -18.31
CA ASN A 199 -19.01 -0.81 -16.86
C ASN A 199 -17.83 -1.57 -16.25
N GLY A 200 -17.19 -2.45 -17.02
CA GLY A 200 -16.06 -3.25 -16.59
C GLY A 200 -14.73 -2.50 -16.71
N VAL A 201 -13.79 -2.84 -15.83
CA VAL A 201 -12.40 -2.43 -15.90
C VAL A 201 -11.54 -3.64 -16.24
N TYR A 202 -10.91 -3.58 -17.41
CA TYR A 202 -10.10 -4.67 -17.95
C TYR A 202 -8.62 -4.30 -17.92
N ARG A 203 -7.76 -5.27 -17.64
CA ARG A 203 -6.32 -5.05 -17.40
C ARG A 203 -5.49 -6.23 -17.91
N ILE A 204 -4.22 -5.99 -18.23
CA ILE A 204 -3.20 -7.06 -18.38
C ILE A 204 -2.26 -7.01 -17.17
N SER A 205 -2.38 -7.94 -16.21
CA SER A 205 -1.61 -7.90 -14.96
C SER A 205 -0.20 -8.48 -15.05
N ALA A 206 0.05 -9.38 -16.00
CA ALA A 206 1.31 -10.10 -16.09
C ALA A 206 1.66 -10.47 -17.53
N LEU A 207 2.97 -10.44 -17.82
CA LEU A 207 3.56 -10.88 -19.08
C LEU A 207 4.70 -11.86 -18.80
N ILE A 208 4.80 -12.93 -19.58
CA ILE A 208 5.88 -13.89 -19.40
C ILE A 208 6.30 -14.56 -20.71
N SER A 209 7.61 -14.56 -20.96
CA SER A 209 8.22 -15.32 -22.04
C SER A 209 8.46 -16.76 -21.59
N TYR A 210 7.93 -17.73 -22.33
CA TYR A 210 8.06 -19.15 -22.01
C TYR A 210 7.97 -19.99 -23.29
N LYS A 211 8.94 -20.89 -23.50
CA LYS A 211 9.02 -21.80 -24.66
C LYS A 211 8.75 -21.11 -26.00
N ASP A 212 9.53 -20.07 -26.28
CA ASP A 212 9.46 -19.27 -27.52
C ASP A 212 8.09 -18.63 -27.81
N LYS A 213 7.30 -18.41 -26.77
CA LYS A 213 6.02 -17.69 -26.82
C LYS A 213 6.00 -16.62 -25.74
N LEU A 214 5.20 -15.59 -25.98
CA LEU A 214 4.89 -14.57 -24.99
C LEU A 214 3.44 -14.76 -24.53
N TYR A 215 3.24 -14.94 -23.23
CA TYR A 215 1.92 -15.09 -22.62
C TYR A 215 1.55 -13.82 -21.85
N ALA A 216 0.29 -13.44 -21.93
CA ALA A 216 -0.33 -12.35 -21.20
C ALA A 216 -1.53 -12.86 -20.41
N PHE A 217 -1.70 -12.34 -19.20
CA PHE A 217 -2.75 -12.77 -18.28
C PHE A 217 -3.71 -11.59 -18.05
N PRO A 218 -4.84 -11.55 -18.78
CA PRO A 218 -5.83 -10.52 -18.60
C PRO A 218 -6.71 -10.82 -17.39
N TYR A 219 -7.25 -9.78 -16.76
CA TYR A 219 -8.31 -9.90 -15.76
C TYR A 219 -9.26 -8.71 -15.86
N ALA A 220 -10.45 -8.85 -15.30
CA ALA A 220 -11.44 -7.79 -15.30
C ALA A 220 -12.28 -7.78 -14.03
N TYR A 221 -12.77 -6.61 -13.65
CA TYR A 221 -13.65 -6.42 -12.51
C TYR A 221 -14.69 -5.33 -12.78
N VAL A 222 -15.76 -5.32 -11.99
CA VAL A 222 -16.84 -4.33 -12.03
C VAL A 222 -17.16 -3.87 -10.60
N GLY A 223 -17.57 -2.61 -10.45
CA GLY A 223 -18.07 -2.08 -9.19
C GLY A 223 -19.55 -2.41 -9.01
N TYR A 224 -19.90 -3.13 -7.94
CA TYR A 224 -21.29 -3.40 -7.57
C TYR A 224 -21.68 -2.72 -6.26
N SER A 225 -22.89 -2.17 -6.19
CA SER A 225 -23.54 -1.89 -4.91
C SER A 225 -23.85 -3.20 -4.19
N LEU A 226 -24.07 -3.13 -2.87
CA LEU A 226 -24.40 -4.33 -2.08
C LEU A 226 -25.66 -5.04 -2.59
N GLU A 227 -26.64 -4.28 -3.07
CA GLU A 227 -27.93 -4.77 -3.56
C GLU A 227 -27.80 -5.51 -4.90
N GLU A 228 -26.85 -5.10 -5.74
CA GLU A 228 -26.56 -5.72 -7.04
C GLU A 228 -25.88 -7.08 -6.90
N VAL A 229 -25.19 -7.33 -5.78
CA VAL A 229 -24.61 -8.64 -5.46
C VAL A 229 -25.73 -9.59 -4.99
N PRO A 230 -25.82 -10.83 -5.51
CA PRO A 230 -26.80 -11.81 -5.03
C PRO A 230 -26.66 -12.10 -3.54
N ALA A 231 -27.79 -12.28 -2.86
CA ALA A 231 -27.88 -12.30 -1.40
C ALA A 231 -26.95 -13.34 -0.74
N GLU A 232 -26.80 -14.50 -1.36
CA GLU A 232 -25.95 -15.60 -0.90
C GLU A 232 -24.45 -15.25 -0.89
N TYR A 233 -24.01 -14.30 -1.73
CA TYR A 233 -22.60 -13.91 -1.86
C TYR A 233 -22.21 -12.69 -1.04
N ARG A 234 -23.17 -11.87 -0.59
CA ARG A 234 -22.91 -10.62 0.16
C ARG A 234 -22.04 -10.82 1.40
N GLN A 235 -22.17 -11.98 2.06
CA GLN A 235 -21.38 -12.34 3.24
C GLN A 235 -19.88 -12.60 2.96
N TYR A 236 -19.50 -12.75 1.69
CA TYR A 236 -18.13 -13.05 1.26
C TYR A 236 -17.38 -11.82 0.73
N LEU A 237 -18.02 -10.65 0.73
CA LEU A 237 -17.43 -9.42 0.22
C LEU A 237 -16.31 -8.89 1.14
N GLY A 238 -15.29 -8.31 0.53
CA GLY A 238 -14.19 -7.61 1.20
C GLY A 238 -14.58 -6.21 1.65
N LYS A 239 -13.63 -5.28 1.68
CA LYS A 239 -13.90 -3.88 2.03
C LYS A 239 -14.52 -3.14 0.82
N PRO A 240 -15.58 -2.34 1.01
CA PRO A 240 -16.09 -1.49 -0.06
C PRO A 240 -15.17 -0.27 -0.27
N TYR A 241 -15.28 0.35 -1.44
CA TYR A 241 -14.85 1.72 -1.69
C TYR A 241 -16.07 2.64 -1.75
N VAL A 242 -15.86 3.95 -1.58
CA VAL A 242 -16.94 4.94 -1.58
C VAL A 242 -16.82 5.85 -2.78
N GLU A 243 -17.89 5.92 -3.56
CA GLU A 243 -18.04 6.81 -4.71
C GLU A 243 -19.39 7.53 -4.59
N ASP A 244 -19.39 8.87 -4.72
CA ASP A 244 -20.57 9.71 -4.54
C ASP A 244 -21.38 9.47 -3.24
N GLY A 245 -20.68 9.08 -2.16
CA GLY A 245 -21.28 8.79 -0.87
C GLY A 245 -22.01 7.45 -0.77
N LYS A 246 -21.86 6.58 -1.77
CA LYS A 246 -22.36 5.21 -1.78
C LYS A 246 -21.21 4.21 -1.74
N GLU A 247 -21.46 3.05 -1.12
CA GLU A 247 -20.48 1.96 -1.05
C GLU A 247 -20.60 1.04 -2.27
N TYR A 248 -19.45 0.70 -2.84
CA TYR A 248 -19.31 -0.21 -3.95
C TYR A 248 -18.23 -1.26 -3.65
N TYR A 249 -18.37 -2.44 -4.23
CA TYR A 249 -17.44 -3.56 -4.11
C TYR A 249 -16.86 -3.88 -5.48
N LEU A 250 -15.53 -3.86 -5.58
CA LEU A 250 -14.84 -4.35 -6.79
C LEU A 250 -14.98 -5.87 -6.82
N VAL A 251 -15.75 -6.37 -7.77
CA VAL A 251 -16.02 -7.79 -7.97
C VAL A 251 -15.43 -8.24 -9.30
N SER A 252 -14.64 -9.31 -9.25
CA SER A 252 -14.03 -9.91 -10.44
C SER A 252 -15.12 -10.43 -11.38
N ILE A 253 -15.01 -10.13 -12.66
CA ILE A 253 -15.93 -10.60 -13.70
C ILE A 253 -15.56 -12.05 -14.04
N ASP A 254 -16.46 -12.98 -13.77
CA ASP A 254 -16.27 -14.38 -14.15
C ASP A 254 -16.39 -14.55 -15.66
N ASN A 255 -15.49 -15.34 -16.27
CA ASN A 255 -15.46 -15.57 -17.71
C ASN A 255 -15.44 -14.28 -18.57
N ALA A 256 -14.79 -13.22 -18.09
CA ALA A 256 -14.66 -11.95 -18.82
C ALA A 256 -14.14 -12.11 -20.26
N PHE A 257 -13.39 -13.18 -20.53
CA PHE A 257 -12.81 -13.52 -21.84
C PHE A 257 -13.28 -14.88 -22.38
N GLY A 258 -14.42 -15.38 -21.91
CA GLY A 258 -14.89 -16.75 -22.19
C GLY A 258 -14.03 -17.80 -21.49
N ASN A 259 -13.81 -18.96 -22.12
CA ASN A 259 -12.94 -20.03 -21.59
C ASN A 259 -11.43 -19.71 -21.64
N THR A 260 -11.07 -18.45 -21.83
CA THR A 260 -9.68 -18.03 -22.06
C THR A 260 -9.13 -17.38 -20.80
N ASP A 261 -8.09 -17.98 -20.19
CA ASP A 261 -7.39 -17.40 -19.03
C ASP A 261 -6.11 -16.64 -19.40
N ALA A 262 -5.60 -16.81 -20.62
CA ALA A 262 -4.42 -16.13 -21.12
C ALA A 262 -4.53 -15.81 -22.62
N VAL A 263 -3.72 -14.88 -23.11
CA VAL A 263 -3.46 -14.71 -24.54
C VAL A 263 -2.00 -14.96 -24.85
N CYS A 264 -1.74 -15.59 -25.98
CA CYS A 264 -0.44 -16.12 -26.37
C CYS A 264 -0.03 -15.51 -27.71
N TYR A 265 1.20 -15.00 -27.78
CA TYR A 265 1.85 -14.57 -29.00
C TYR A 265 2.86 -15.62 -29.45
N ASN A 266 2.59 -16.24 -30.60
CA ASN A 266 3.47 -17.25 -31.19
C ASN A 266 4.62 -16.66 -32.03
N GLY A 267 4.74 -15.33 -32.08
CA GLY A 267 5.67 -14.62 -32.99
C GLY A 267 5.05 -14.17 -34.30
N SER A 268 3.77 -14.46 -34.54
CA SER A 268 3.02 -13.99 -35.72
C SER A 268 1.69 -13.37 -35.34
N LEU A 269 0.90 -14.05 -34.50
CA LEU A 269 -0.41 -13.55 -34.04
C LEU A 269 -0.63 -13.77 -32.54
N TRP A 270 -1.43 -12.88 -31.95
CA TRP A 270 -2.01 -13.07 -30.62
C TRP A 270 -3.25 -13.95 -30.73
N GLN A 271 -3.34 -14.96 -29.88
CA GLN A 271 -4.44 -15.91 -29.85
C GLN A 271 -4.84 -16.26 -28.41
N PRO A 272 -6.11 -16.59 -28.16
CA PRO A 272 -6.54 -17.19 -26.90
C PRO A 272 -5.68 -18.39 -26.50
N ALA A 273 -5.39 -18.51 -25.21
CA ALA A 273 -4.76 -19.65 -24.58
C ALA A 273 -5.55 -20.04 -23.32
N ASP A 274 -5.92 -21.31 -23.25
CA ASP A 274 -6.56 -21.94 -22.09
C ASP A 274 -5.49 -22.78 -21.38
N LEU A 275 -4.89 -22.21 -20.34
CA LEU A 275 -3.84 -22.83 -19.54
C LEU A 275 -4.39 -23.37 -18.22
N VAL A 276 -5.52 -22.87 -17.74
CA VAL A 276 -6.06 -23.20 -16.42
C VAL A 276 -7.33 -24.04 -16.58
N PRO A 277 -7.32 -25.34 -16.21
CA PRO A 277 -8.49 -26.20 -16.32
C PRO A 277 -9.50 -25.95 -15.17
N ASP A 278 -9.91 -24.69 -15.01
CA ASP A 278 -10.95 -24.23 -14.08
C ASP A 278 -11.70 -23.02 -14.70
N PRO A 279 -12.95 -23.19 -15.16
CA PRO A 279 -13.72 -22.14 -15.84
C PRO A 279 -14.22 -21.03 -14.90
N GLN A 280 -13.86 -21.06 -13.62
CA GLN A 280 -14.12 -19.95 -12.68
C GLN A 280 -12.83 -19.26 -12.24
N ALA A 281 -11.71 -19.56 -12.87
CA ALA A 281 -10.45 -18.84 -12.67
C ALA A 281 -10.58 -17.40 -13.20
N TYR A 282 -10.13 -16.42 -12.41
CA TYR A 282 -10.20 -15.01 -12.82
C TYR A 282 -8.86 -14.27 -12.73
N HIS A 283 -7.87 -14.84 -12.05
CA HIS A 283 -6.57 -14.21 -11.89
C HIS A 283 -5.46 -15.24 -11.62
N THR A 284 -4.34 -15.08 -12.33
CA THR A 284 -3.10 -15.77 -12.04
C THR A 284 -1.91 -14.87 -12.31
N ARG A 285 -0.85 -15.00 -11.51
CA ARG A 285 0.43 -14.34 -11.75
C ARG A 285 1.48 -15.43 -11.96
N PRO A 286 1.91 -15.66 -13.20
CA PRO A 286 2.77 -16.78 -13.54
C PRO A 286 4.21 -16.56 -13.10
N VAL A 287 4.94 -17.64 -12.84
CA VAL A 287 6.41 -17.61 -12.81
C VAL A 287 6.98 -18.80 -13.58
N VAL A 288 8.16 -18.63 -14.19
CA VAL A 288 8.89 -19.75 -14.79
C VAL A 288 9.81 -20.36 -13.74
N PHE A 289 9.72 -21.68 -13.56
CA PHE A 289 10.62 -22.46 -12.72
C PHE A 289 10.94 -23.79 -13.38
N ARG A 290 12.23 -24.07 -13.62
CA ARG A 290 12.76 -25.30 -14.24
C ARG A 290 11.98 -25.74 -15.50
N ASP A 291 11.90 -24.84 -16.48
CA ASP A 291 11.21 -25.06 -17.76
C ASP A 291 9.71 -25.41 -17.60
N LYS A 292 9.09 -24.91 -16.54
CA LYS A 292 7.64 -25.00 -16.32
C LYS A 292 7.07 -23.67 -15.90
N LEU A 293 5.81 -23.44 -16.26
CA LEU A 293 5.05 -22.28 -15.85
C LEU A 293 4.22 -22.64 -14.61
N ILE A 294 4.49 -21.96 -13.49
CA ILE A 294 3.73 -22.13 -12.24
C ILE A 294 2.60 -21.11 -12.24
N LEU A 295 1.37 -21.58 -12.06
CA LEU A 295 0.15 -20.77 -12.13
C LEU A 295 -0.59 -20.85 -10.80
N SER A 296 -0.53 -19.78 -10.00
CA SER A 296 -1.36 -19.66 -8.79
C SER A 296 -2.74 -19.15 -9.19
N VAL A 297 -3.78 -19.93 -8.93
CA VAL A 297 -5.14 -19.64 -9.38
C VAL A 297 -6.06 -19.43 -8.19
N ILE A 298 -6.90 -18.41 -8.29
CA ILE A 298 -8.07 -18.21 -7.43
C ILE A 298 -9.31 -18.36 -8.32
N SER A 299 -10.28 -19.14 -7.86
CA SER A 299 -11.52 -19.38 -8.59
C SER A 299 -12.76 -19.30 -7.69
N GLY A 300 -13.90 -18.97 -8.30
CA GLY A 300 -15.20 -18.86 -7.63
C GLY A 300 -16.05 -17.73 -8.21
N LYS A 301 -17.10 -17.33 -7.49
CA LYS A 301 -18.10 -16.35 -7.98
C LYS A 301 -18.22 -15.15 -7.04
N TYR A 302 -18.47 -13.97 -7.62
CA TYR A 302 -18.60 -12.71 -6.90
C TYR A 302 -17.42 -12.44 -5.96
N ILE A 303 -16.21 -12.71 -6.48
CA ILE A 303 -14.98 -12.57 -5.71
C ILE A 303 -14.55 -11.11 -5.71
N SER A 304 -14.54 -10.51 -4.52
CA SER A 304 -13.92 -9.20 -4.28
C SER A 304 -12.50 -9.39 -3.72
N SER A 305 -12.07 -8.62 -2.72
CA SER A 305 -10.73 -8.73 -2.15
C SER A 305 -10.60 -9.94 -1.20
N VAL A 306 -9.99 -11.03 -1.70
CA VAL A 306 -9.64 -12.22 -0.88
C VAL A 306 -8.72 -11.85 0.27
N SER A 307 -7.76 -10.93 0.03
CA SER A 307 -6.85 -10.48 1.08
C SER A 307 -7.60 -9.74 2.20
N ASP A 308 -8.53 -8.84 1.88
CA ASP A 308 -9.31 -8.13 2.90
C ASP A 308 -10.24 -9.08 3.66
N TYR A 309 -10.82 -10.07 2.98
CA TYR A 309 -11.66 -11.05 3.65
C TYR A 309 -10.86 -11.89 4.65
N ILE A 310 -9.68 -12.39 4.26
CA ILE A 310 -8.78 -13.11 5.17
C ILE A 310 -8.35 -12.22 6.33
N GLU A 311 -8.10 -10.94 6.10
CA GLU A 311 -7.75 -9.98 7.17
C GLU A 311 -8.90 -9.82 8.19
N GLN A 312 -10.15 -9.83 7.72
CA GLN A 312 -11.33 -9.68 8.58
C GLN A 312 -11.77 -10.98 9.27
N LYS A 313 -11.64 -12.13 8.58
CA LYS A 313 -12.23 -13.41 9.00
C LYS A 313 -11.20 -14.47 9.39
N GLY A 314 -9.92 -14.25 9.09
CA GLY A 314 -8.82 -15.17 9.39
C GLY A 314 -8.82 -16.47 8.57
N LYS A 315 -9.66 -16.56 7.54
CA LYS A 315 -9.82 -17.74 6.68
C LYS A 315 -10.21 -17.35 5.25
N LEU A 316 -10.04 -18.27 4.31
CA LEU A 316 -10.54 -18.12 2.94
C LEU A 316 -12.09 -17.98 2.92
N PRO A 317 -12.67 -17.16 2.03
CA PRO A 317 -14.12 -17.17 1.79
C PRO A 317 -14.60 -18.55 1.30
N ASP A 318 -15.76 -18.99 1.77
CA ASP A 318 -16.26 -20.34 1.45
C ASP A 318 -16.71 -20.48 -0.04
N ASN A 319 -16.97 -19.36 -0.73
CA ASN A 319 -17.24 -19.31 -2.18
C ASN A 319 -15.97 -19.26 -3.05
N VAL A 320 -14.78 -19.28 -2.44
CA VAL A 320 -13.49 -19.17 -3.14
C VAL A 320 -12.71 -20.48 -3.03
N LYS A 321 -12.04 -20.85 -4.11
CA LYS A 321 -11.07 -21.95 -4.16
C LYS A 321 -9.72 -21.43 -4.62
N THR A 322 -8.67 -22.06 -4.12
CA THR A 322 -7.29 -21.83 -4.53
C THR A 322 -6.70 -23.10 -5.12
N SER A 323 -5.88 -22.96 -6.16
CA SER A 323 -5.20 -24.09 -6.79
C SER A 323 -3.89 -23.66 -7.42
N LEU A 324 -2.84 -24.45 -7.20
CA LEU A 324 -1.54 -24.26 -7.84
C LEU A 324 -1.43 -25.24 -9.01
N TYR A 325 -1.17 -24.71 -10.20
CA TYR A 325 -1.01 -25.51 -11.41
C TYR A 325 0.39 -25.35 -11.99
N VAL A 326 0.76 -26.32 -12.82
CA VAL A 326 2.02 -26.36 -13.55
C VAL A 326 1.72 -26.67 -15.00
N PHE A 327 2.10 -25.76 -15.89
CA PHE A 327 2.00 -25.93 -17.32
C PHE A 327 3.39 -26.24 -17.90
N ASP A 328 3.53 -27.38 -18.57
CA ASP A 328 4.80 -27.85 -19.13
C ASP A 328 5.02 -27.43 -20.59
N GLY A 329 4.14 -26.60 -21.15
CA GLY A 329 4.16 -26.22 -22.57
C GLY A 329 3.18 -27.02 -23.44
N LEU A 330 2.68 -28.15 -22.95
CA LEU A 330 1.72 -29.01 -23.63
C LEU A 330 0.45 -29.21 -22.82
N LYS A 331 0.58 -29.44 -21.51
CA LYS A 331 -0.54 -29.70 -20.60
C LYS A 331 -0.35 -29.03 -19.25
N THR A 332 -1.46 -28.85 -18.56
CA THR A 332 -1.50 -28.30 -17.21
C THR A 332 -1.85 -29.37 -16.20
N GLU A 333 -1.05 -29.47 -15.15
CA GLU A 333 -1.27 -30.40 -14.03
C GLU A 333 -1.44 -29.63 -12.72
N LYS A 334 -2.36 -30.09 -11.88
CA LYS A 334 -2.56 -29.50 -10.54
C LYS A 334 -1.50 -30.03 -9.58
N LEU A 335 -0.81 -29.13 -8.88
CA LEU A 335 0.11 -29.48 -7.80
C LEU A 335 -0.64 -29.77 -6.51
N THR A 336 -0.12 -30.75 -5.76
CA THR A 336 -0.58 -31.04 -4.40
C THR A 336 0.08 -30.07 -3.43
N PHE A 337 -0.42 -28.85 -3.36
CA PHE A 337 0.04 -27.80 -2.45
C PHE A 337 -1.16 -27.05 -1.86
N ALA A 338 -1.33 -27.10 -0.55
CA ALA A 338 -2.48 -26.52 0.15
C ALA A 338 -2.15 -25.14 0.71
N TYR A 339 -2.94 -24.14 0.34
CA TYR A 339 -2.79 -22.75 0.76
C TYR A 339 -4.13 -22.01 0.69
N GLU A 340 -4.30 -20.95 1.46
CA GLU A 340 -5.45 -20.05 1.36
C GLU A 340 -5.12 -18.78 0.57
N LEU A 341 -3.89 -18.29 0.69
CA LEU A 341 -3.44 -17.13 -0.10
C LEU A 341 -1.94 -17.20 -0.34
N ILE A 342 -1.52 -17.14 -1.60
CA ILE A 342 -0.12 -16.88 -1.95
C ILE A 342 0.09 -15.37 -1.96
N ARG A 343 1.14 -14.91 -1.28
CA ARG A 343 1.54 -13.50 -1.23
C ARG A 343 2.64 -13.21 -2.25
N ASP A 344 3.60 -14.12 -2.38
CA ASP A 344 4.74 -13.97 -3.26
C ASP A 344 5.29 -15.33 -3.71
N ILE A 345 5.85 -15.38 -4.91
CA ILE A 345 6.51 -16.55 -5.49
C ILE A 345 7.86 -16.12 -6.06
N LEU A 346 8.93 -16.68 -5.50
CA LEU A 346 10.30 -16.31 -5.81
C LEU A 346 11.06 -17.49 -6.40
N PRO A 347 11.21 -17.56 -7.73
CA PRO A 347 12.22 -18.43 -8.34
C PRO A 347 13.61 -17.82 -8.11
N LYS A 348 14.52 -18.58 -7.50
CA LYS A 348 15.90 -18.15 -7.25
C LYS A 348 16.85 -19.32 -7.49
N GLN A 349 17.77 -19.15 -8.45
CA GLN A 349 18.71 -20.20 -8.87
C GLN A 349 17.95 -21.50 -9.23
N ASP A 350 18.20 -22.60 -8.52
CA ASP A 350 17.60 -23.90 -8.76
C ASP A 350 16.41 -24.20 -7.83
N LYS A 351 15.96 -23.22 -7.04
CA LYS A 351 14.91 -23.31 -6.03
C LYS A 351 13.71 -22.40 -6.32
N LEU A 352 12.55 -22.83 -5.85
CA LEU A 352 11.33 -22.04 -5.81
C LEU A 352 10.93 -21.81 -4.35
N TYR A 353 10.68 -20.56 -4.00
CA TYR A 353 10.15 -20.17 -2.71
C TYR A 353 8.73 -19.62 -2.88
N ILE A 354 7.82 -19.96 -1.95
CA ILE A 354 6.44 -19.46 -1.94
C ILE A 354 6.15 -18.89 -0.56
N LEU A 355 5.89 -17.59 -0.46
CA LEU A 355 5.31 -16.97 0.73
C LEU A 355 3.79 -17.13 0.67
N TYR A 356 3.21 -17.77 1.67
CA TYR A 356 1.77 -18.04 1.69
C TYR A 356 1.18 -18.04 3.10
N PHE A 357 -0.13 -17.78 3.14
CA PHE A 357 -0.98 -17.90 4.31
C PHE A 357 -1.82 -19.17 4.22
N ASN A 358 -1.89 -19.90 5.33
CA ASN A 358 -2.71 -21.10 5.44
C ASN A 358 -3.04 -21.39 6.91
N LYS A 359 -4.33 -21.56 7.22
CA LYS A 359 -4.83 -21.92 8.56
C LYS A 359 -4.34 -21.00 9.67
N GLY A 360 -4.38 -19.69 9.44
CA GLY A 360 -3.97 -18.70 10.44
C GLY A 360 -2.45 -18.50 10.55
N GLN A 361 -1.65 -19.13 9.69
CA GLN A 361 -0.19 -19.09 9.74
C GLN A 361 0.40 -18.52 8.46
N ASN A 362 1.46 -17.73 8.58
CA ASN A 362 2.28 -17.27 7.46
C ASN A 362 3.52 -18.17 7.35
N LEU A 363 3.76 -18.74 6.17
CA LEU A 363 4.85 -19.68 5.92
C LEU A 363 5.60 -19.33 4.64
N ILE A 364 6.85 -19.79 4.56
CA ILE A 364 7.63 -19.88 3.33
C ILE A 364 7.80 -21.36 3.01
N ALA A 365 7.39 -21.80 1.83
CA ALA A 365 7.70 -23.12 1.31
C ALA A 365 8.89 -23.04 0.34
N GLU A 366 9.79 -24.01 0.39
CA GLU A 366 10.94 -24.16 -0.50
C GLU A 366 10.86 -25.51 -1.21
N THR A 367 11.15 -25.53 -2.51
CA THR A 367 11.27 -26.77 -3.29
C THR A 367 12.31 -26.64 -4.40
N THR A 368 12.88 -27.77 -4.80
CA THR A 368 13.70 -27.91 -6.01
C THR A 368 12.99 -28.70 -7.10
N ASP A 369 11.94 -29.48 -6.79
CA ASP A 369 11.36 -30.46 -7.73
C ASP A 369 9.83 -30.37 -7.85
N LEU A 370 9.19 -29.44 -7.12
CA LEU A 370 7.73 -29.26 -7.00
C LEU A 370 7.00 -30.44 -6.34
N LYS A 371 7.73 -31.41 -5.78
CA LYS A 371 7.20 -32.62 -5.14
C LYS A 371 7.54 -32.66 -3.65
N THR A 372 8.80 -32.39 -3.35
CA THR A 372 9.35 -32.32 -1.99
C THR A 372 9.41 -30.86 -1.55
N TRP A 373 8.97 -30.61 -0.32
CA TRP A 373 8.82 -29.26 0.21
C TRP A 373 9.45 -29.16 1.59
N LYS A 374 10.28 -28.14 1.78
CA LYS A 374 10.73 -27.67 3.09
C LYS A 374 9.89 -26.46 3.49
N TYR A 375 9.53 -26.36 4.76
CA TYR A 375 8.64 -25.30 5.25
C TYR A 375 9.33 -24.50 6.34
N TYR A 376 9.15 -23.19 6.28
CA TYR A 376 9.59 -22.23 7.27
C TYR A 376 8.38 -21.48 7.79
N LEU A 377 8.25 -21.34 9.11
CA LEU A 377 7.12 -20.70 9.75
C LEU A 377 7.54 -19.31 10.22
N LEU A 378 6.76 -18.29 9.85
CA LEU A 378 6.96 -16.93 10.34
C LEU A 378 6.24 -16.75 11.69
N PRO A 379 6.79 -15.92 12.61
CA PRO A 379 6.10 -15.49 13.82
C PRO A 379 4.69 -14.96 13.50
N ALA A 380 3.67 -15.45 14.21
CA ALA A 380 2.27 -15.04 13.98
C ALA A 380 2.02 -13.55 14.28
N SER A 381 2.93 -12.93 15.05
CA SER A 381 2.94 -11.51 15.34
C SER A 381 3.21 -10.65 14.09
N VAL A 382 3.89 -11.17 13.07
CA VAL A 382 3.98 -10.55 11.73
C VAL A 382 2.71 -10.92 10.95
N LYS A 383 1.68 -10.09 11.10
CA LYS A 383 0.33 -10.40 10.61
C LYS A 383 0.23 -10.50 9.08
N LYS A 384 0.92 -9.61 8.36
CA LYS A 384 0.76 -9.44 6.90
C LYS A 384 2.12 -9.27 6.20
N PRO A 385 2.92 -10.34 6.08
CA PRO A 385 4.07 -10.35 5.17
C PRO A 385 3.55 -10.28 3.73
N LEU A 386 4.23 -9.49 2.90
CA LEU A 386 3.81 -9.20 1.53
C LEU A 386 4.80 -9.74 0.50
N SER A 387 6.10 -9.67 0.78
CA SER A 387 7.15 -10.02 -0.17
C SER A 387 8.31 -10.77 0.47
N ILE A 388 9.03 -11.56 -0.33
CA ILE A 388 10.25 -12.27 0.07
C ILE A 388 11.38 -12.09 -0.93
N GLU A 389 12.62 -12.15 -0.45
CA GLU A 389 13.82 -12.27 -1.27
C GLU A 389 14.89 -13.05 -0.50
N THR A 390 15.90 -13.61 -1.17
CA THR A 390 16.99 -14.33 -0.52
C THR A 390 18.31 -14.23 -1.28
N ASP A 391 19.41 -14.19 -0.53
CA ASP A 391 20.77 -14.36 -1.03
C ASP A 391 21.27 -15.83 -0.94
N GLY A 392 20.40 -16.75 -0.49
CA GLY A 392 20.72 -18.17 -0.24
C GLY A 392 21.08 -18.49 1.21
N ASN A 393 21.47 -17.49 2.02
CA ASN A 393 21.82 -17.65 3.43
C ASN A 393 20.79 -17.01 4.37
N VAL A 394 20.14 -15.95 3.91
CA VAL A 394 19.18 -15.14 4.64
C VAL A 394 17.89 -14.97 3.82
N PHE A 395 16.75 -15.07 4.49
CA PHE A 395 15.48 -14.56 3.97
C PHE A 395 15.31 -13.10 4.35
N TYR A 396 14.94 -12.29 3.38
CA TYR A 396 14.39 -10.97 3.57
C TYR A 396 12.87 -11.06 3.43
N VAL A 397 12.13 -10.44 4.35
CA VAL A 397 10.66 -10.46 4.36
C VAL A 397 10.15 -9.03 4.52
N GLY A 398 9.43 -8.55 3.51
CA GLY A 398 8.75 -7.26 3.55
C GLY A 398 7.37 -7.41 4.19
N ALA A 399 7.04 -6.56 5.16
CA ALA A 399 5.76 -6.60 5.85
C ALA A 399 4.91 -5.35 5.57
N ALA A 400 3.59 -5.48 5.68
CA ALA A 400 2.63 -4.39 5.50
C ALA A 400 2.74 -3.29 6.57
N ASP A 401 3.44 -3.54 7.66
CA ASP A 401 3.72 -2.52 8.68
C ASP A 401 5.01 -1.74 8.44
N GLY A 402 5.64 -1.94 7.27
CA GLY A 402 6.85 -1.26 6.83
C GLY A 402 8.15 -1.80 7.36
N ASN A 403 8.12 -2.83 8.21
CA ASN A 403 9.35 -3.51 8.60
C ASN A 403 9.88 -4.39 7.47
N VAL A 404 11.21 -4.39 7.34
CA VAL A 404 11.95 -5.31 6.48
C VAL A 404 12.71 -6.25 7.41
N PHE A 405 12.28 -7.50 7.48
CA PHE A 405 12.90 -8.49 8.35
C PHE A 405 13.99 -9.25 7.62
N ARG A 406 15.04 -9.62 8.34
CA ARG A 406 16.00 -10.64 7.95
C ARG A 406 15.87 -11.87 8.85
N ALA A 407 16.07 -13.06 8.29
CA ALA A 407 16.08 -14.33 9.02
C ALA A 407 17.12 -15.29 8.42
N ALA A 408 18.01 -15.85 9.24
CA ALA A 408 19.01 -16.80 8.75
C ALA A 408 18.37 -18.17 8.46
N LEU A 409 18.67 -18.76 7.29
CA LEU A 409 18.09 -20.05 6.88
C LEU A 409 18.56 -21.23 7.76
N ASN A 410 19.78 -21.14 8.31
CA ASN A 410 20.41 -22.23 9.06
C ASN A 410 20.32 -22.05 10.58
N ALA A 411 19.70 -20.98 11.07
CA ALA A 411 19.50 -20.81 12.50
C ALA A 411 18.40 -21.78 12.99
N GLN A 412 18.78 -22.75 13.82
CA GLN A 412 17.80 -23.58 14.54
C GLN A 412 17.21 -22.78 15.69
N VAL A 413 15.89 -22.63 15.71
CA VAL A 413 15.18 -22.13 16.89
C VAL A 413 15.12 -23.26 17.91
N THR A 414 15.71 -23.02 19.08
CA THR A 414 15.92 -24.04 20.11
C THR A 414 14.65 -24.41 20.90
N SER A 415 13.58 -23.61 20.82
CA SER A 415 12.25 -23.91 21.41
C SER A 415 11.19 -22.85 21.06
N GLY A 416 9.90 -23.21 21.11
CA GLY A 416 8.78 -22.27 21.03
C GLY A 416 7.72 -22.60 19.96
N THR A 417 6.55 -21.97 20.05
CA THR A 417 5.49 -22.03 19.02
C THR A 417 5.39 -20.70 18.29
N ALA A 418 4.99 -20.70 17.01
CA ALA A 418 4.85 -19.46 16.24
C ALA A 418 3.84 -18.46 16.80
N ALA A 419 2.82 -18.93 17.52
CA ALA A 419 1.81 -18.09 18.16
C ALA A 419 2.40 -17.22 19.28
N GLY A 420 3.40 -17.73 19.99
CA GLY A 420 4.08 -17.00 21.07
C GLY A 420 5.34 -16.25 20.62
N ARG A 421 5.87 -16.53 19.43
CA ARG A 421 7.14 -15.95 18.97
C ARG A 421 7.00 -14.49 18.59
N LEU A 422 7.85 -13.66 19.15
CA LEU A 422 7.96 -12.23 18.84
C LEU A 422 9.21 -11.94 17.98
N PRO A 423 9.22 -10.86 17.17
CA PRO A 423 10.45 -10.46 16.49
C PRO A 423 11.49 -10.02 17.51
N VAL A 424 12.74 -10.43 17.28
CA VAL A 424 13.90 -10.08 18.11
C VAL A 424 14.18 -8.58 18.03
N LYS A 425 14.02 -8.01 16.83
CA LYS A 425 14.09 -6.58 16.58
C LYS A 425 12.97 -6.12 15.67
N PHE A 426 12.40 -4.96 15.96
CA PHE A 426 11.46 -4.29 15.09
C PHE A 426 11.55 -2.76 15.22
N TYR A 427 10.96 -2.07 14.26
CA TYR A 427 10.74 -0.63 14.27
C TYR A 427 9.24 -0.34 14.35
N GLY A 428 8.89 0.73 15.04
CA GLY A 428 7.52 1.22 15.14
C GLY A 428 7.45 2.72 14.83
N ALA A 429 6.37 3.12 14.19
CA ALA A 429 6.01 4.51 13.95
C ALA A 429 4.52 4.70 14.23
N ALA A 430 4.17 5.86 14.80
CA ALA A 430 2.79 6.22 15.07
C ALA A 430 2.54 7.72 14.92
N GLU A 431 1.65 8.07 14.01
CA GLU A 431 1.10 9.43 13.89
C GLU A 431 -0.06 9.64 14.86
N THR A 432 -0.86 8.59 15.08
CA THR A 432 -2.04 8.59 15.93
C THR A 432 -2.08 7.37 16.84
N ALA A 433 -3.11 7.28 17.68
CA ALA A 433 -3.34 6.11 18.52
C ALA A 433 -3.60 4.83 17.70
N LYS A 434 -4.07 4.93 16.44
CA LYS A 434 -4.39 3.77 15.60
C LYS A 434 -3.16 2.92 15.26
N GLU A 435 -2.00 3.56 15.08
CA GLU A 435 -0.73 2.89 14.75
C GLU A 435 0.14 2.62 15.99
N ALA A 436 -0.32 3.03 17.18
CA ALA A 436 0.51 3.12 18.38
C ALA A 436 1.12 1.78 18.83
N GLN A 437 0.39 0.67 18.68
CA GLN A 437 0.86 -0.64 19.11
C GLN A 437 1.54 -1.40 17.97
N ARG A 438 2.79 -1.81 18.21
CA ARG A 438 3.56 -2.68 17.31
C ARG A 438 4.23 -3.78 18.13
N TYR A 439 3.97 -5.03 17.75
CA TYR A 439 4.57 -6.21 18.37
C TYR A 439 4.51 -6.16 19.91
N TRP A 440 5.67 -6.03 20.55
CA TRP A 440 5.82 -5.98 22.00
C TRP A 440 6.01 -4.56 22.55
N ALA A 441 5.60 -3.52 21.82
CA ALA A 441 5.54 -2.16 22.35
C ALA A 441 4.28 -1.38 21.93
N ALA A 442 3.94 -0.34 22.67
CA ALA A 442 2.84 0.56 22.33
C ALA A 442 3.13 2.01 22.73
N VAL A 443 3.01 2.93 21.78
CA VAL A 443 3.19 4.37 22.00
C VAL A 443 2.09 4.90 22.92
N THR A 444 2.49 5.63 23.96
CA THR A 444 1.56 6.29 24.89
C THR A 444 1.75 7.79 24.99
N GLY A 445 2.78 8.35 24.34
CA GLY A 445 3.01 9.79 24.32
C GLY A 445 3.97 10.23 23.22
N TRP A 446 3.70 11.42 22.68
CA TRP A 446 4.51 12.14 21.70
C TRP A 446 5.16 13.35 22.39
N LYS A 447 6.39 13.73 21.98
CA LYS A 447 6.99 15.00 22.44
C LYS A 447 6.28 16.17 21.77
N THR A 448 6.04 16.04 20.47
CA THR A 448 5.32 17.00 19.62
C THR A 448 4.25 16.25 18.84
N LEU A 449 2.97 16.63 19.06
CA LEU A 449 1.85 16.11 18.26
C LEU A 449 1.89 16.72 16.84
N GLY A 450 1.41 15.96 15.85
CA GLY A 450 1.51 16.36 14.44
C GLY A 450 2.80 15.95 13.74
N ARG A 451 3.73 15.35 14.51
CA ARG A 451 4.86 14.59 14.01
C ARG A 451 4.73 13.15 14.47
N ALA A 452 5.11 12.18 13.64
CA ALA A 452 5.11 10.77 14.03
C ALA A 452 6.08 10.54 15.19
N ALA A 453 5.69 9.71 16.16
CA ALA A 453 6.62 9.12 17.11
C ALA A 453 7.23 7.87 16.48
N LYS A 454 8.55 7.71 16.60
CA LYS A 454 9.27 6.60 16.00
C LYS A 454 10.15 5.94 17.04
N TYR A 455 10.34 4.63 16.91
CA TYR A 455 11.21 3.89 17.80
C TYR A 455 11.71 2.60 17.16
N SER A 456 12.80 2.07 17.71
CA SER A 456 13.23 0.69 17.50
C SER A 456 13.29 -0.04 18.82
N CYS A 457 13.02 -1.33 18.80
CA CYS A 457 13.00 -2.21 19.96
C CYS A 457 13.79 -3.48 19.60
N GLU A 458 14.79 -3.83 20.41
CA GLU A 458 15.65 -5.01 20.20
C GLU A 458 15.90 -5.72 21.54
N ILE A 459 15.85 -7.06 21.56
CA ILE A 459 16.33 -7.87 22.69
C ILE A 459 17.61 -8.62 22.28
N LYS A 460 18.67 -8.48 23.09
CA LYS A 460 19.98 -9.11 22.90
C LYS A 460 20.14 -10.38 23.76
N THR A 461 21.19 -11.15 23.48
CA THR A 461 21.47 -12.50 24.03
C THR A 461 21.71 -12.57 25.56
N ASP A 462 21.80 -11.44 26.25
CA ASP A 462 22.00 -11.27 27.69
C ASP A 462 20.78 -10.65 28.40
N ASN A 463 19.59 -10.75 27.79
CA ASN A 463 18.38 -10.05 28.20
C ASN A 463 18.56 -8.52 28.26
N ALA A 464 19.36 -7.94 27.37
CA ALA A 464 19.38 -6.49 27.20
C ALA A 464 18.31 -6.05 26.20
N ILE A 465 17.33 -5.29 26.68
CA ILE A 465 16.36 -4.59 25.82
C ILE A 465 16.94 -3.21 25.48
N GLU A 466 17.17 -2.95 24.20
CA GLU A 466 17.59 -1.65 23.68
C GLU A 466 16.45 -0.96 22.95
N ILE A 467 16.23 0.32 23.27
CA ILE A 467 15.22 1.17 22.65
C ILE A 467 15.87 2.46 22.15
N LYS A 468 15.58 2.83 20.90
CA LYS A 468 15.92 4.15 20.35
C LYS A 468 14.65 4.88 20.01
N THR A 469 14.60 6.18 20.26
CA THR A 469 13.38 6.97 20.09
C THR A 469 13.60 8.24 19.26
N ASP A 470 12.56 8.63 18.54
CA ASP A 470 12.39 9.96 17.95
C ASP A 470 10.96 10.44 18.25
N ASN A 471 10.83 11.70 18.69
CA ASN A 471 9.56 12.34 19.05
C ASN A 471 8.67 11.57 20.07
N LEU A 472 9.24 10.70 20.90
CA LEU A 472 8.51 9.86 21.86
C LEU A 472 8.58 10.42 23.29
N SER A 473 7.45 10.48 24.01
CA SER A 473 7.40 10.86 25.43
C SER A 473 6.83 9.78 26.35
N GLY A 474 6.21 8.73 25.78
CA GLY A 474 5.72 7.57 26.51
C GLY A 474 5.66 6.32 25.65
N LEU A 475 6.03 5.18 26.25
CA LEU A 475 6.01 3.87 25.59
C LEU A 475 5.68 2.78 26.61
N ILE A 476 4.81 1.84 26.25
CA ILE A 476 4.67 0.57 26.96
C ILE A 476 5.55 -0.45 26.26
N VAL A 477 6.33 -1.20 27.02
CA VAL A 477 7.12 -2.32 26.52
C VAL A 477 6.61 -3.58 27.20
N TYR A 478 5.98 -4.47 26.43
CA TYR A 478 5.61 -5.80 26.90
C TYR A 478 6.86 -6.66 26.89
N LEU A 479 7.16 -7.36 27.99
CA LEU A 479 8.35 -8.18 28.04
C LEU A 479 8.23 -9.34 27.04
N PRO A 480 9.19 -9.52 26.11
CA PRO A 480 9.21 -10.67 25.22
C PRO A 480 9.74 -11.89 25.96
N LEU A 481 8.93 -12.44 26.89
CA LEU A 481 9.35 -13.47 27.84
C LEU A 481 9.81 -14.77 27.18
N ASP A 482 9.42 -15.02 25.92
CA ASP A 482 9.88 -16.16 25.10
C ASP A 482 11.32 -16.00 24.58
N LEU A 483 11.85 -14.77 24.61
CA LEU A 483 13.21 -14.41 24.22
C LEU A 483 14.14 -14.19 25.43
N VAL A 484 13.59 -14.24 26.65
CA VAL A 484 14.31 -13.94 27.90
C VAL A 484 14.79 -15.22 28.58
N ASP A 485 16.09 -15.29 28.86
CA ASP A 485 16.69 -16.30 29.73
C ASP A 485 16.42 -15.95 31.21
N LYS A 486 15.48 -16.66 31.84
CA LYS A 486 15.06 -16.39 33.22
C LYS A 486 16.18 -16.54 34.27
N SER A 487 17.31 -17.15 33.92
CA SER A 487 18.47 -17.26 34.81
C SER A 487 19.32 -15.98 34.89
N LYS A 488 19.19 -15.07 33.93
CA LYS A 488 19.98 -13.84 33.81
C LYS A 488 19.18 -12.61 34.23
N LEU A 489 19.89 -11.54 34.60
CA LEU A 489 19.29 -10.22 34.84
C LEU A 489 18.78 -9.64 33.51
N LEU A 490 17.66 -8.92 33.58
CA LEU A 490 17.11 -8.11 32.49
C LEU A 490 17.63 -6.67 32.63
N THR A 491 18.15 -6.13 31.53
CA THR A 491 18.50 -4.70 31.44
C THR A 491 17.61 -3.99 30.44
N LEU A 492 17.30 -2.72 30.71
CA LEU A 492 16.60 -1.85 29.78
C LEU A 492 17.41 -0.58 29.55
N GLU A 493 17.73 -0.35 28.29
CA GLU A 493 18.39 0.85 27.81
C GLU A 493 17.46 1.60 26.84
N ILE A 494 17.41 2.93 27.00
CA ILE A 494 16.70 3.82 26.08
C ILE A 494 17.60 5.00 25.72
N ASP A 495 17.77 5.23 24.43
CA ASP A 495 18.62 6.31 23.88
C ASP A 495 20.05 6.32 24.46
N GLY A 496 20.65 5.14 24.68
CA GLY A 496 21.99 5.00 25.28
C GLY A 496 22.02 5.03 26.80
N GLN A 497 20.89 5.25 27.48
CA GLN A 497 20.81 5.33 28.94
C GLN A 497 20.18 4.07 29.53
N GLN A 498 20.93 3.34 30.35
CA GLN A 498 20.37 2.25 31.17
C GLN A 498 19.45 2.82 32.25
N ILE A 499 18.17 2.44 32.23
CA ILE A 499 17.16 2.90 33.19
C ILE A 499 16.62 1.79 34.09
N PHE A 500 17.01 0.54 33.83
CA PHE A 500 16.62 -0.62 34.62
C PHE A 500 17.66 -1.74 34.56
N LYS A 501 17.86 -2.42 35.70
CA LYS A 501 18.66 -3.65 35.81
C LYS A 501 18.19 -4.46 37.02
N ASP A 502 17.52 -5.59 36.79
CA ASP A 502 17.00 -6.48 37.85
C ASP A 502 16.58 -7.84 37.25
N LYS A 503 16.07 -8.77 38.05
CA LYS A 503 15.44 -10.00 37.57
C LYS A 503 14.19 -9.70 36.74
N SER A 504 13.89 -10.55 35.75
CA SER A 504 12.70 -10.48 34.89
C SER A 504 11.42 -11.07 35.54
N SER A 505 11.46 -11.45 36.82
CA SER A 505 10.34 -12.05 37.54
C SER A 505 9.41 -11.01 38.19
N GLY A 506 8.11 -11.28 38.21
CA GLY A 506 7.12 -10.51 38.97
C GLY A 506 6.47 -9.34 38.24
N PHE A 507 6.74 -9.18 36.94
CA PHE A 507 6.08 -8.20 36.07
C PHE A 507 6.10 -8.66 34.61
N SER A 508 5.25 -8.09 33.76
CA SER A 508 5.15 -8.45 32.33
C SER A 508 5.30 -7.27 31.37
N SER A 509 5.49 -6.06 31.89
CA SER A 509 5.61 -4.85 31.08
C SER A 509 6.37 -3.74 31.81
N PHE A 510 6.96 -2.83 31.03
CA PHE A 510 7.40 -1.52 31.50
C PHE A 510 6.47 -0.42 30.97
N ASP A 511 6.07 0.49 31.86
CA ASP A 511 5.51 1.78 31.50
C ASP A 511 6.63 2.82 31.49
N LEU A 512 7.07 3.20 30.29
CA LEU A 512 8.14 4.18 30.08
C LEU A 512 7.54 5.57 29.92
N SER A 513 8.11 6.55 30.63
CA SER A 513 7.73 7.95 30.50
C SER A 513 8.94 8.87 30.54
N LEU A 514 8.91 9.89 29.70
CA LEU A 514 9.92 10.95 29.66
C LEU A 514 9.43 12.14 30.48
N LYS A 515 10.20 12.53 31.50
CA LYS A 515 9.93 13.73 32.30
C LYS A 515 11.21 14.52 32.49
N ASN A 516 11.19 15.82 32.20
CA ASN A 516 12.34 16.71 32.30
C ASN A 516 13.60 16.15 31.59
N GLY A 517 13.41 15.60 30.39
CA GLY A 517 14.48 15.02 29.58
C GLY A 517 15.05 13.69 30.09
N LYS A 518 14.48 13.08 31.14
CA LYS A 518 14.93 11.80 31.70
C LYS A 518 13.86 10.73 31.61
N TRP A 519 14.22 9.58 31.06
CA TRP A 519 13.36 8.41 31.00
C TRP A 519 13.23 7.72 32.36
N ARG A 520 12.03 7.21 32.65
CA ARG A 520 11.73 6.39 33.82
C ARG A 520 10.96 5.15 33.40
N ALA A 521 11.28 4.01 34.01
CA ALA A 521 10.54 2.76 33.82
C ALA A 521 9.79 2.40 35.11
N ALA A 522 8.48 2.18 34.99
CA ALA A 522 7.67 1.55 36.04
C ALA A 522 7.33 0.11 35.62
N LYS A 523 7.48 -0.85 36.54
CA LYS A 523 7.05 -2.24 36.32
C LYS A 523 5.53 -2.33 36.33
N GLY A 524 4.95 -3.13 35.44
CA GLY A 524 3.50 -3.39 35.39
C GLY A 524 3.17 -4.78 34.83
N ASN A 525 1.88 -5.13 34.82
CA ASN A 525 1.37 -6.46 34.41
C ASN A 525 0.50 -6.40 33.14
N LYS A 526 0.80 -5.48 32.22
CA LYS A 526 0.03 -5.30 30.99
C LYS A 526 0.44 -6.34 29.95
N THR A 527 -0.49 -6.66 29.05
CA THR A 527 -0.26 -7.52 27.89
C THR A 527 -0.62 -6.78 26.61
N PRO A 528 -0.10 -7.20 25.43
CA PRO A 528 -0.48 -6.59 24.16
C PRO A 528 -1.99 -6.49 23.96
N GLY A 529 -2.77 -7.50 24.36
CA GLY A 529 -4.24 -7.50 24.24
C GLY A 529 -4.98 -6.54 25.17
N SER A 530 -4.32 -6.04 26.22
CA SER A 530 -4.91 -5.06 27.16
C SER A 530 -4.79 -3.61 26.71
N PHE A 531 -4.01 -3.34 25.65
CA PHE A 531 -3.82 -1.98 25.14
C PHE A 531 -5.13 -1.45 24.57
N LYS A 532 -5.48 -0.22 24.94
CA LYS A 532 -6.62 0.49 24.36
C LYS A 532 -6.12 1.79 23.76
N THR A 533 -6.41 1.98 22.48
CA THR A 533 -6.16 3.24 21.79
C THR A 533 -7.09 4.30 22.37
N LYS A 534 -6.56 5.49 22.64
CA LYS A 534 -7.35 6.64 23.09
C LYS A 534 -7.08 7.81 22.17
N ASP A 535 -8.14 8.39 21.63
CA ASP A 535 -8.02 9.58 20.81
C ASP A 535 -7.49 10.77 21.63
N ILE A 536 -6.64 11.55 20.98
CA ILE A 536 -5.99 12.71 21.58
C ILE A 536 -6.76 13.94 21.12
N VAL A 537 -7.57 14.53 22.00
CA VAL A 537 -8.27 15.79 21.73
C VAL A 537 -7.26 16.93 21.71
N VAL A 538 -7.21 17.66 20.59
CA VAL A 538 -6.28 18.78 20.35
C VAL A 538 -6.98 20.14 20.35
N GLY A 539 -8.31 20.17 20.23
CA GLY A 539 -9.11 21.40 20.28
C GLY A 539 -10.61 21.11 20.17
N ARG A 540 -11.43 22.14 19.94
CA ARG A 540 -12.88 22.02 19.75
C ARG A 540 -13.41 22.90 18.62
N ALA A 541 -14.42 22.45 17.89
CA ALA A 541 -15.18 23.28 16.95
C ALA A 541 -16.46 23.82 17.60
N GLY A 542 -16.70 25.13 17.51
CA GLY A 542 -17.92 25.76 18.04
C GLY A 542 -19.19 25.46 17.24
N SER A 543 -19.02 25.23 15.94
CA SER A 543 -20.04 24.86 14.96
C SER A 543 -19.46 23.83 13.98
N ASP A 544 -20.30 23.27 13.12
CA ASP A 544 -19.82 22.55 11.95
C ASP A 544 -19.14 23.54 10.98
N LEU A 545 -18.03 23.14 10.36
CA LEU A 545 -17.39 23.87 9.26
C LEU A 545 -17.48 22.99 8.00
N SER A 546 -18.06 23.55 6.94
CA SER A 546 -18.30 22.84 5.68
C SER A 546 -17.14 23.04 4.71
N ARG A 547 -16.94 22.07 3.81
CA ARG A 547 -16.11 22.24 2.61
C ARG A 547 -16.89 22.66 1.36
N LYS A 548 -18.22 22.72 1.47
CA LYS A 548 -19.10 22.99 0.33
C LYS A 548 -19.19 24.49 0.04
N GLY A 549 -19.52 24.79 -1.20
CA GLY A 549 -19.61 26.15 -1.69
C GLY A 549 -18.29 26.63 -2.29
N ASP A 550 -18.30 27.88 -2.72
CA ASP A 550 -17.16 28.50 -3.38
C ASP A 550 -16.21 29.21 -2.39
N ASP A 551 -16.68 29.48 -1.16
CA ASP A 551 -15.95 30.10 -0.06
C ASP A 551 -16.13 29.30 1.27
N PRO A 552 -15.74 28.02 1.30
CA PRO A 552 -15.99 27.16 2.46
C PRO A 552 -15.29 27.61 3.74
N GLU A 553 -15.95 27.41 4.89
CA GLU A 553 -15.41 27.80 6.19
C GLU A 553 -14.11 27.03 6.53
N THR A 554 -14.02 25.77 6.10
CA THR A 554 -12.81 24.94 6.30
C THR A 554 -11.58 25.50 5.60
N GLY A 555 -11.72 25.96 4.35
CA GLY A 555 -10.63 26.56 3.58
C GLY A 555 -10.18 27.89 4.18
N ASN A 556 -11.14 28.74 4.56
CA ASN A 556 -10.86 30.01 5.25
C ASN A 556 -10.16 29.81 6.59
N TRP A 557 -10.58 28.83 7.39
CA TRP A 557 -9.91 28.50 8.64
C TRP A 557 -8.48 27.98 8.42
N GLN A 558 -8.27 27.10 7.44
CA GLN A 558 -6.92 26.60 7.13
C GLN A 558 -6.00 27.73 6.65
N ALA A 559 -6.51 28.68 5.86
CA ALA A 559 -5.76 29.88 5.49
C ALA A 559 -5.37 30.72 6.73
N ASP A 560 -6.24 30.83 7.74
CA ASP A 560 -5.88 31.50 9.00
C ASP A 560 -4.76 30.78 9.76
N VAL A 561 -4.83 29.44 9.83
CA VAL A 561 -3.79 28.62 10.45
C VAL A 561 -2.45 28.79 9.73
N ILE A 562 -2.43 28.73 8.40
CA ILE A 562 -1.21 28.86 7.59
C ILE A 562 -0.64 30.28 7.69
N LYS A 563 -1.50 31.31 7.65
CA LYS A 563 -1.07 32.70 7.88
C LYS A 563 -0.46 32.88 9.28
N TRP A 564 -1.11 32.35 10.31
CA TRP A 564 -0.63 32.41 11.69
C TRP A 564 0.73 31.71 11.85
N ALA A 565 0.88 30.51 11.28
CA ALA A 565 2.10 29.74 11.36
C ALA A 565 3.25 30.40 10.59
N GLY A 566 2.98 30.87 9.37
CA GLY A 566 3.94 31.61 8.54
C GLY A 566 4.26 33.02 9.04
N LYS A 567 3.46 33.55 9.98
CA LYS A 567 3.56 34.94 10.50
C LYS A 567 3.54 35.98 9.37
N THR A 568 2.69 35.77 8.38
CA THR A 568 2.61 36.60 7.17
C THR A 568 1.40 37.53 7.19
N ASP A 569 1.38 38.49 6.26
CA ASP A 569 0.24 39.38 6.04
C ASP A 569 -0.96 38.62 5.45
N ILE A 570 -0.68 37.67 4.56
CA ILE A 570 -1.67 36.96 3.74
C ILE A 570 -1.37 35.46 3.75
N ALA A 571 -2.42 34.63 3.59
CA ALA A 571 -2.25 33.25 3.15
C ALA A 571 -3.16 32.91 1.96
N LEU A 572 -2.64 32.04 1.08
CA LEU A 572 -3.34 31.45 -0.05
C LEU A 572 -3.30 29.93 0.08
N VAL A 573 -4.47 29.29 0.07
CA VAL A 573 -4.62 27.82 0.12
C VAL A 573 -5.59 27.39 -0.97
N THR A 574 -5.62 26.11 -1.36
CA THR A 574 -6.63 25.63 -2.31
C THR A 574 -7.89 25.19 -1.56
N ARG A 575 -9.04 25.15 -2.22
CA ARG A 575 -10.26 24.56 -1.65
C ARG A 575 -10.04 23.09 -1.28
N GLY A 576 -9.28 22.37 -2.08
CA GLY A 576 -8.96 20.96 -1.93
C GLY A 576 -7.98 20.64 -0.81
N SER A 577 -7.26 21.62 -0.23
CA SER A 577 -6.28 21.34 0.83
C SER A 577 -6.90 20.89 2.15
N VAL A 578 -8.23 20.96 2.29
CA VAL A 578 -9.01 20.31 3.36
C VAL A 578 -9.88 19.18 2.80
N ARG A 579 -9.62 17.95 3.25
CA ARG A 579 -10.23 16.72 2.73
C ARG A 579 -11.58 16.39 3.35
N LYS A 580 -11.86 16.90 4.56
CA LYS A 580 -13.05 16.57 5.34
C LYS A 580 -13.61 17.78 6.09
N ASP A 581 -14.92 17.76 6.33
CA ASP A 581 -15.60 18.76 7.15
C ASP A 581 -15.14 18.60 8.60
N ILE A 582 -15.23 19.70 9.37
CA ILE A 582 -15.00 19.66 10.82
C ILE A 582 -16.37 19.66 11.49
N ARG A 583 -16.65 18.63 12.28
CA ARG A 583 -17.89 18.56 13.05
C ARG A 583 -17.77 19.37 14.33
N LYS A 584 -18.89 19.94 14.77
CA LYS A 584 -19.04 20.55 16.09
C LYS A 584 -18.62 19.56 17.19
N GLY A 585 -17.84 20.02 18.17
CA GLY A 585 -17.41 19.22 19.30
C GLY A 585 -15.89 19.07 19.40
N ASP A 586 -15.42 17.97 20.00
CA ASP A 586 -14.00 17.68 20.17
C ASP A 586 -13.34 17.40 18.81
N ILE A 587 -12.16 17.99 18.60
CA ILE A 587 -11.30 17.74 17.43
C ILE A 587 -10.12 16.92 17.91
N THR A 588 -9.93 15.74 17.32
CA THR A 588 -8.83 14.84 17.66
C THR A 588 -7.62 15.03 16.73
N ALA A 589 -6.43 14.58 17.15
CA ALA A 589 -5.26 14.55 16.28
C ALA A 589 -5.52 13.73 15.01
N ALA A 590 -6.27 12.63 15.12
CA ALA A 590 -6.66 11.80 13.98
C ALA A 590 -7.56 12.56 12.99
N ASP A 591 -8.45 13.43 13.47
CA ASP A 591 -9.25 14.30 12.60
C ASP A 591 -8.36 15.23 11.79
N VAL A 592 -7.34 15.84 12.42
CA VAL A 592 -6.40 16.73 11.73
C VAL A 592 -5.60 15.98 10.66
N TYR A 593 -5.06 14.79 10.95
CA TYR A 593 -4.36 13.97 9.94
C TYR A 593 -5.27 13.57 8.79
N ASN A 594 -6.55 13.24 9.07
CA ASN A 594 -7.51 12.86 8.03
C ASN A 594 -7.99 14.05 7.19
N GLN A 595 -7.93 15.26 7.73
CA GLN A 595 -8.36 16.49 7.06
C GLN A 595 -7.29 17.09 6.17
N ASN A 596 -6.01 16.86 6.44
CA ASN A 596 -4.91 17.55 5.78
C ASN A 596 -4.08 16.60 4.91
N TYR A 597 -3.50 17.15 3.84
CA TYR A 597 -2.35 16.54 3.18
C TYR A 597 -1.07 16.82 3.99
N ARG A 598 -0.02 16.02 3.76
CA ARG A 598 1.29 16.19 4.42
C ARG A 598 2.14 17.29 3.74
N ASN A 599 1.50 18.43 3.48
CA ASN A 599 2.14 19.59 2.87
C ASN A 599 2.96 20.37 3.90
N THR A 600 3.98 21.07 3.42
CA THR A 600 4.76 22.06 4.18
C THR A 600 4.31 23.48 3.86
N ILE A 601 4.61 24.41 4.76
CA ILE A 601 4.30 25.83 4.60
C ILE A 601 5.44 26.53 3.88
N CYS A 602 5.15 27.21 2.78
CA CYS A 602 6.09 28.05 2.05
C CYS A 602 5.74 29.53 2.19
N ILE A 603 6.75 30.39 2.13
CA ILE A 603 6.60 31.84 2.26
C ILE A 603 7.23 32.54 1.04
N PHE A 604 6.53 33.53 0.50
CA PHE A 604 7.02 34.40 -0.57
C PHE A 604 6.55 35.84 -0.37
N LYS A 605 7.06 36.74 -1.23
CA LYS A 605 6.64 38.14 -1.29
C LYS A 605 5.96 38.42 -2.62
N ALA A 606 4.88 39.20 -2.59
CA ALA A 606 4.18 39.61 -3.80
C ALA A 606 3.52 40.99 -3.61
N LYS A 607 3.44 41.78 -4.69
CA LYS A 607 2.65 43.01 -4.66
C LYS A 607 1.16 42.71 -4.73
N GLY A 608 0.31 43.62 -4.24
CA GLY A 608 -1.15 43.49 -4.36
C GLY A 608 -1.62 43.29 -5.81
N ALA A 609 -0.94 43.92 -6.78
CA ALA A 609 -1.19 43.73 -8.20
C ALA A 609 -0.87 42.30 -8.69
N ASP A 610 0.19 41.67 -8.18
CA ASP A 610 0.57 40.30 -8.55
C ASP A 610 -0.42 39.30 -7.96
N ILE A 611 -0.81 39.48 -6.70
CA ILE A 611 -1.84 38.67 -6.04
C ILE A 611 -3.16 38.77 -6.82
N ARG A 612 -3.51 39.97 -7.29
CA ARG A 612 -4.69 40.15 -8.16
C ARG A 612 -4.59 39.31 -9.43
N ARG A 613 -3.45 39.33 -10.14
CA ARG A 613 -3.25 38.52 -11.36
C ARG A 613 -3.39 37.02 -11.08
N MET A 614 -2.80 36.54 -9.99
CA MET A 614 -2.91 35.15 -9.56
C MET A 614 -4.36 34.73 -9.34
N LEU A 615 -5.15 35.56 -8.63
CA LEU A 615 -6.57 35.31 -8.39
C LEU A 615 -7.39 35.39 -9.69
N GLU A 616 -7.12 36.35 -10.57
CA GLU A 616 -7.81 36.51 -11.86
C GLU A 616 -7.58 35.30 -12.78
N TYR A 617 -6.39 34.70 -12.75
CA TYR A 617 -6.13 33.44 -13.43
C TYR A 617 -6.91 32.29 -12.77
N ASN A 618 -6.82 32.17 -11.44
CA ASN A 618 -7.41 31.06 -10.70
C ASN A 618 -8.94 31.00 -10.82
N ILE A 619 -9.64 32.14 -10.80
CA ILE A 619 -11.11 32.16 -10.95
C ILE A 619 -11.58 31.68 -12.32
N LYS A 620 -10.71 31.67 -13.34
CA LYS A 620 -11.01 31.17 -14.71
C LYS A 620 -10.74 29.68 -14.89
N GLN A 621 -10.00 29.05 -13.99
CA GLN A 621 -9.71 27.61 -14.06
C GLN A 621 -10.96 26.74 -13.77
N PRO A 622 -11.06 25.52 -14.32
CA PRO A 622 -12.15 24.61 -14.01
C PRO A 622 -12.19 24.25 -12.51
N ALA A 623 -13.38 23.90 -12.00
CA ALA A 623 -13.60 23.65 -10.59
C ALA A 623 -13.14 22.23 -10.15
N ARG A 624 -11.84 21.94 -10.21
CA ARG A 624 -11.25 20.64 -9.80
C ARG A 624 -10.78 20.57 -8.33
N GLY A 625 -11.05 21.61 -7.53
CA GLY A 625 -10.58 21.69 -6.13
C GLY A 625 -9.52 22.76 -5.90
N ASP A 626 -8.97 23.34 -6.96
CA ASP A 626 -7.82 24.27 -6.87
C ASP A 626 -8.21 25.74 -6.73
N LYS A 627 -9.49 26.02 -6.45
CA LYS A 627 -9.95 27.40 -6.21
C LYS A 627 -9.30 27.93 -4.94
N ILE A 628 -8.65 29.09 -5.05
CA ILE A 628 -7.92 29.68 -3.94
C ILE A 628 -8.90 30.18 -2.86
N GLN A 629 -8.55 29.88 -1.61
CA GLN A 629 -9.14 30.42 -0.39
C GLN A 629 -8.09 31.32 0.28
N VAL A 630 -8.54 32.37 0.97
CA VAL A 630 -7.67 33.48 1.37
C VAL A 630 -7.75 33.78 2.85
N SER A 631 -6.69 34.35 3.41
CA SER A 631 -6.70 35.02 4.72
C SER A 631 -5.91 36.31 4.66
N GLY A 632 -6.36 37.33 5.39
CA GLY A 632 -5.73 38.66 5.44
C GLY A 632 -6.33 39.72 4.52
N PHE A 633 -7.25 39.34 3.63
CA PHE A 633 -8.04 40.25 2.80
C PHE A 633 -9.32 39.55 2.32
N ASP A 634 -10.21 40.35 1.73
CA ASP A 634 -11.44 39.90 1.09
C ASP A 634 -11.45 40.34 -0.39
N PHE A 635 -12.15 39.59 -1.24
CA PHE A 635 -12.36 39.96 -2.63
C PHE A 635 -13.74 39.54 -3.16
N ALA A 636 -14.16 40.18 -4.25
CA ALA A 636 -15.40 39.87 -4.95
C ALA A 636 -15.15 39.68 -6.44
N TYR A 637 -15.88 38.77 -7.08
CA TYR A 637 -15.83 38.59 -8.52
C TYR A 637 -17.20 38.25 -9.12
N ASN A 638 -17.34 38.54 -10.41
CA ASN A 638 -18.52 38.15 -11.18
C ASN A 638 -18.27 36.79 -11.83
N ALA A 639 -19.12 35.81 -11.54
CA ALA A 639 -19.07 34.47 -12.12
C ALA A 639 -20.00 34.41 -13.34
N ALA A 640 -19.44 34.15 -14.52
CA ALA A 640 -20.17 33.95 -15.76
C ALA A 640 -20.35 32.45 -16.06
N LYS A 641 -21.28 32.13 -16.97
CA LYS A 641 -21.46 30.75 -17.48
C LYS A 641 -20.19 30.18 -18.11
N ASP A 642 -19.43 31.02 -18.80
CA ASP A 642 -18.08 30.71 -19.28
C ASP A 642 -17.06 31.21 -18.23
N PRO A 643 -16.36 30.31 -17.50
CA PRO A 643 -15.41 30.70 -16.47
C PRO A 643 -14.30 31.63 -16.98
N GLN A 644 -13.96 31.58 -18.27
CA GLN A 644 -12.95 32.47 -18.86
C GLN A 644 -13.35 33.95 -18.81
N LYS A 645 -14.65 34.24 -18.64
CA LYS A 645 -15.20 35.59 -18.50
C LYS A 645 -15.34 36.06 -17.05
N ASN A 646 -14.85 35.28 -16.08
CA ASN A 646 -14.86 35.70 -14.68
C ASN A 646 -13.91 36.89 -14.47
N VAL A 647 -14.37 37.90 -13.71
CA VAL A 647 -13.61 39.14 -13.44
C VAL A 647 -13.76 39.57 -11.98
N ILE A 648 -12.63 39.91 -11.35
CA ILE A 648 -12.59 40.50 -10.00
C ILE A 648 -13.18 41.91 -10.04
N THR A 649 -14.18 42.18 -9.19
CA THR A 649 -14.86 43.48 -9.09
C THR A 649 -14.42 44.29 -7.88
N ALA A 650 -13.92 43.63 -6.83
CA ALA A 650 -13.34 44.29 -5.66
C ALA A 650 -12.23 43.43 -5.06
N LEU A 651 -11.14 44.07 -4.63
CA LEU A 651 -10.03 43.41 -3.93
C LEU A 651 -9.49 44.37 -2.86
N ARG A 652 -9.47 43.93 -1.59
CA ARG A 652 -9.02 44.76 -0.47
C ARG A 652 -7.50 44.70 -0.25
N LEU A 653 -6.73 44.98 -1.30
CA LEU A 653 -5.27 45.07 -1.26
C LEU A 653 -4.79 46.31 -2.04
N ALA A 654 -3.78 47.00 -1.53
CA ALA A 654 -3.16 48.11 -2.24
C ALA A 654 -2.26 47.55 -3.36
N PRO A 655 -2.44 47.96 -4.64
CA PRO A 655 -1.74 47.36 -5.77
C PRO A 655 -0.20 47.38 -5.65
N ASP A 656 0.37 48.49 -5.19
CA ASP A 656 1.82 48.69 -5.14
C ASP A 656 2.47 48.22 -3.82
N LYS A 657 1.67 47.89 -2.81
CA LYS A 657 2.19 47.41 -1.53
C LYS A 657 2.68 45.97 -1.70
N GLU A 658 3.90 45.70 -1.24
CA GLU A 658 4.43 44.35 -1.09
C GLU A 658 3.89 43.71 0.19
N TYR A 659 3.44 42.46 0.09
CA TYR A 659 2.92 41.65 1.18
C TYR A 659 3.76 40.39 1.34
N SER A 660 3.92 39.94 2.59
CA SER A 660 4.36 38.58 2.89
C SER A 660 3.19 37.61 2.73
N VAL A 661 3.41 36.50 2.03
CA VAL A 661 2.37 35.53 1.69
C VAL A 661 2.81 34.13 2.11
N ALA A 662 1.96 33.44 2.88
CA ALA A 662 2.14 32.04 3.21
C ALA A 662 1.25 31.16 2.30
N THR A 663 1.76 30.00 1.91
CA THR A 663 1.04 29.01 1.10
C THR A 663 1.56 27.60 1.38
N SER A 664 1.09 26.60 0.64
CA SER A 664 1.62 25.23 0.73
C SER A 664 2.66 24.95 -0.37
N ASN A 665 3.57 24.01 -0.11
CA ASN A 665 4.49 23.50 -1.12
C ASN A 665 3.77 22.96 -2.37
N TYR A 666 2.57 22.38 -2.20
CA TYR A 666 1.72 21.97 -3.32
C TYR A 666 1.39 23.12 -4.28
N ILE A 667 0.96 24.29 -3.76
CA ILE A 667 0.66 25.45 -4.61
C ILE A 667 1.93 25.97 -5.31
N VAL A 668 3.08 25.89 -4.65
CA VAL A 668 4.37 26.29 -5.24
C VAL A 668 4.75 25.37 -6.40
N GLN A 669 4.58 24.05 -6.22
CA GLN A 669 4.85 23.05 -7.26
C GLN A 669 3.90 23.19 -8.45
N GLU A 670 2.61 23.39 -8.17
CA GLU A 670 1.54 23.51 -9.18
C GLU A 670 1.24 24.96 -9.60
N ALA A 671 2.16 25.89 -9.34
CA ALA A 671 1.90 27.32 -9.48
C ALA A 671 1.44 27.71 -10.90
N LYS A 672 2.07 27.15 -11.94
CA LYS A 672 1.67 27.39 -13.34
C LYS A 672 0.22 26.96 -13.61
N ASN A 673 -0.21 25.85 -13.03
CA ASN A 673 -1.54 25.30 -13.23
C ASN A 673 -2.60 26.04 -12.38
N ILE A 674 -2.24 26.47 -11.17
CA ILE A 674 -3.19 27.07 -10.21
C ILE A 674 -3.30 28.59 -10.37
N VAL A 675 -2.18 29.29 -10.58
CA VAL A 675 -2.09 30.76 -10.61
C VAL A 675 -1.53 31.33 -11.92
N GLY A 676 -1.11 30.49 -12.86
CA GLY A 676 -0.68 30.91 -14.20
C GLY A 676 0.73 31.50 -14.25
N ASP A 677 1.48 31.42 -13.16
CA ASP A 677 2.84 31.96 -13.04
C ASP A 677 3.67 31.08 -12.09
N GLU A 678 5.00 31.23 -12.12
CA GLU A 678 5.88 30.57 -11.17
C GLU A 678 5.90 31.31 -9.83
N ILE A 679 5.83 30.57 -8.72
CA ILE A 679 6.03 31.12 -7.38
C ILE A 679 7.43 30.74 -6.90
N LYS A 680 8.27 31.75 -6.66
CA LYS A 680 9.55 31.56 -5.96
C LYS A 680 9.32 31.77 -4.47
N ALA A 681 9.19 30.67 -3.73
CA ALA A 681 8.95 30.66 -2.29
C ALA A 681 10.08 29.94 -1.54
N GLU A 682 10.29 30.32 -0.29
CA GLU A 682 11.10 29.58 0.68
C GLU A 682 10.20 28.55 1.38
N ASP A 683 10.59 27.27 1.37
CA ASP A 683 9.94 26.26 2.19
C ASP A 683 10.47 26.36 3.63
N THR A 684 9.55 26.55 4.58
CA THR A 684 9.89 26.60 6.01
C THR A 684 10.15 25.20 6.58
N TYR A 685 9.82 24.15 5.83
CA TYR A 685 9.75 22.75 6.23
C TYR A 685 8.78 22.50 7.41
N GLN A 686 7.98 23.49 7.79
CA GLN A 686 6.97 23.34 8.81
C GLN A 686 5.75 22.63 8.22
N SER A 687 5.38 21.49 8.81
CA SER A 687 4.19 20.73 8.43
C SER A 687 2.90 21.53 8.70
N VAL A 688 1.97 21.51 7.74
CA VAL A 688 0.60 22.04 7.92
C VAL A 688 -0.14 21.31 9.05
N ILE A 689 0.02 19.98 9.18
CA ILE A 689 -0.58 19.19 10.26
C ILE A 689 -0.09 19.63 11.64
N GLU A 690 1.23 19.70 11.84
CA GLU A 690 1.83 20.20 13.08
C GLU A 690 1.37 21.64 13.39
N ALA A 691 1.38 22.53 12.40
CA ALA A 691 0.89 23.91 12.56
C ALA A 691 -0.58 23.95 13.00
N THR A 692 -1.43 23.12 12.41
CA THR A 692 -2.86 23.03 12.74
C THR A 692 -3.08 22.53 14.16
N ILE A 693 -2.37 21.48 14.57
CA ILE A 693 -2.45 20.95 15.94
C ILE A 693 -1.99 22.01 16.94
N LYS A 694 -0.86 22.69 16.66
CA LYS A 694 -0.34 23.75 17.52
C LYS A 694 -1.34 24.92 17.65
N TRP A 695 -1.92 25.36 16.53
CA TRP A 695 -2.95 26.41 16.54
C TRP A 695 -4.15 26.01 17.41
N LEU A 696 -4.63 24.78 17.29
CA LEU A 696 -5.75 24.26 18.09
C LEU A 696 -5.38 24.16 19.58
N GLN A 697 -4.16 23.77 19.91
CA GLN A 697 -3.67 23.71 21.28
C GLN A 697 -3.54 25.10 21.92
N GLU A 698 -3.20 26.14 21.15
CA GLU A 698 -3.09 27.51 21.65
C GLU A 698 -4.46 28.19 21.75
N ASN A 699 -5.30 28.08 20.71
CA ASN A 699 -6.59 28.78 20.63
C ASN A 699 -7.74 28.03 21.30
N LYS A 700 -7.59 26.72 21.54
CA LYS A 700 -8.54 25.76 22.16
C LYS A 700 -9.84 25.53 21.41
N LYS A 701 -10.39 26.55 20.76
CA LYS A 701 -11.69 26.51 20.09
C LYS A 701 -11.65 27.26 18.76
N ILE A 702 -12.19 26.64 17.70
CA ILE A 702 -12.47 27.32 16.44
C ILE A 702 -13.68 28.24 16.64
N GLY A 703 -13.47 29.54 16.39
CA GLY A 703 -14.52 30.56 16.40
C GLY A 703 -15.39 30.53 15.15
N ALA A 704 -16.29 31.51 15.01
CA ALA A 704 -17.03 31.69 13.77
C ALA A 704 -16.08 32.13 12.64
N ILE A 705 -16.24 31.53 11.47
CA ILE A 705 -15.46 31.87 10.28
C ILE A 705 -16.33 32.73 9.36
N SER A 706 -15.89 33.95 9.07
CA SER A 706 -16.60 34.85 8.16
C SER A 706 -16.23 34.56 6.70
N PRO A 707 -17.18 34.63 5.75
CA PRO A 707 -16.88 34.59 4.33
C PRO A 707 -15.95 35.73 3.91
N ARG A 708 -15.02 35.46 2.99
CA ARG A 708 -14.02 36.39 2.46
C ARG A 708 -14.10 36.54 0.94
N ILE A 709 -14.84 35.65 0.27
CA ILE A 709 -15.00 35.64 -1.18
C ILE A 709 -16.47 35.83 -1.52
N LYS A 710 -16.78 36.96 -2.15
CA LYS A 710 -18.14 37.26 -2.63
C LYS A 710 -18.26 36.98 -4.13
N ILE A 711 -19.25 36.16 -4.50
CA ILE A 711 -19.48 35.78 -5.90
C ILE A 711 -20.82 36.31 -6.35
N ASN A 712 -20.79 37.18 -7.37
CA ASN A 712 -22.01 37.64 -8.03
C ASN A 712 -22.20 36.79 -9.29
N LYS A 713 -23.19 35.91 -9.30
CA LYS A 713 -23.52 35.12 -10.50
C LYS A 713 -24.18 36.04 -11.52
N LEU A 714 -23.61 36.09 -12.73
CA LEU A 714 -24.23 36.75 -13.87
C LEU A 714 -25.16 35.72 -14.52
N ASP A 715 -26.44 36.09 -14.64
CA ASP A 715 -27.47 35.28 -15.32
C ASP A 715 -27.12 35.01 -16.79
#